data_AF-A0A2V4GV84-F1
#
_entry.id   AF-A0A2V4GV84-F1
#
_cell.length_a   1.000
_cell.length_b   1.000
_cell.length_c   1.000
_cell.angle_alpha   90.00
_cell.angle_beta   90.00
_cell.angle_gamma   90.00
#
_symmetry.space_group_name_H-M   'P 1'
#
loop_
_entity.id
_entity.type
_entity.pdbx_description
1 polymer ?
#
loop_
_entity_poly.entity_id
_entity_poly.type
_entity_poly.pdbx_seq_one_letter_code
_entity_poly.pdbx_strand_id
1 'polypeptide(L)'
;MFENTFRRIGTFSARHSAAVIVAWILVLVILAPFAPALFSDTSYNIASDIVPPNSPANIASNLQSQYFNSSNDSSFVIVTNNTSIDSIASLHALMNMQTAILSYLHRNGFSANASSIITIENSTLRSVSLSLGRELSGIYKLNENLYNSSIKINQTLNLTADFLFIPALAYVKYFDITFESGKNLTRSELSGYSNATQYMLYFSKTPYASLASPYLASFSGYMNKTITGNVSSLPEIANTAVNVTALELSKELASASPFLSLALMSVDENLTMTDFVNMSIYIPFARQFVANSLISDLSGYSSIISDLNTTADRFVLSIVNISLKDNYAGIPHLTSSEVYNGTIYKFNGNPLVNLNSRYLLPYLMDLLNAGNTNGSYINSTVNHTLYDETFLSYPVVPSQYVMGSFVGYGNTTEIFAFSLNKNYTISTLNSVNKIASSYVSTKPVNGVYYTAGTDVLDQQIEQEVMTGLVRALIIGIVLSILIVGLFFRSPVAAFLPFSLFLMSSIISFGLNDLLYRYILHSTVSFVTPTLLLILLLGLTSDYVVYIMSRYRRELYRNGGDPIPESSKWAGHAVFTSGITVALSYIVLYLFKVPIFSDAGITNAVGVIVSIMLANTFLIALFSRLGYRTFWPAKNKRIPMEGTMERISGIVLRNKKKILVIFMLVAFGSLYVYASTPTNMNVFSLIPPSSGIQSAVVVNQSFHRDLFFESFVIVKFSEPVISNGTYNVAEINQITKLENMIAGLSGVAEVYGPTYPYGKYVNLDRLPSNYVSTYRSQINSYIGKDPRYVMIEFELSNISWSNAATSFINRLPSEISSYMGNSLTFYVGGLTAGLDAAYSHTLHTFEEMIPILAASIFVILAIQLSSVFTPLRLILMVLASVIVGLMIIYWIVYYVYHLPIIIFMPMFTFVTLLAVGLDYDIFMITRAREGVMKGMTDEDAITTSIKENGGIIVTLGSLLFVTFGSLYFSDLQLIEEIGGGLAIGVLIDTFLSWPFFVPAVMLLMKKWNWWPSRIRKI
;
A
#
# COMPACT_ATOMS: atom_id res chain seq x y z
N MET A 1 -51.09 -33.40 5.48
CA MET A 1 -50.09 -34.39 5.01
C MET A 1 -48.88 -34.44 5.95
N PHE A 2 -48.24 -33.31 6.26
CA PHE A 2 -47.03 -33.24 7.09
C PHE A 2 -47.20 -33.63 8.58
N GLU A 3 -48.33 -33.32 9.21
CA GLU A 3 -48.58 -33.65 10.63
C GLU A 3 -48.36 -35.14 10.97
N ASN A 4 -48.84 -36.04 10.11
CA ASN A 4 -48.68 -37.49 10.33
C ASN A 4 -47.22 -37.93 10.21
N THR A 5 -46.43 -37.27 9.36
CA THR A 5 -45.00 -37.53 9.22
C THR A 5 -44.25 -37.14 10.48
N PHE A 6 -44.48 -35.94 11.01
CA PHE A 6 -43.83 -35.48 12.24
C PHE A 6 -44.26 -36.27 13.48
N ARG A 7 -45.50 -36.76 13.52
CA ARG A 7 -45.92 -37.72 14.55
C ARG A 7 -45.12 -39.02 14.47
N ARG A 8 -44.88 -39.56 13.26
CA ARG A 8 -44.06 -40.77 13.04
C ARG A 8 -42.59 -40.56 13.40
N ILE A 9 -42.01 -39.41 13.05
CA ILE A 9 -40.63 -39.05 13.44
C ILE A 9 -40.52 -38.98 14.95
N GLY A 10 -41.51 -38.37 15.62
CA GLY A 10 -41.57 -38.27 17.07
C GLY A 10 -41.66 -39.63 17.75
N THR A 11 -42.56 -40.51 17.29
CA THR A 11 -42.69 -41.86 17.84
C THR A 11 -41.44 -42.71 17.59
N PHE A 12 -40.83 -42.60 16.40
CA PHE A 12 -39.59 -43.30 16.09
C PHE A 12 -38.44 -42.86 17.00
N SER A 13 -38.24 -41.55 17.14
CA SER A 13 -37.17 -40.96 17.96
C SER A 13 -37.37 -41.26 19.45
N ALA A 14 -38.62 -41.27 19.92
CA ALA A 14 -38.95 -41.65 21.29
C ALA A 14 -38.66 -43.13 21.57
N ARG A 15 -39.05 -44.02 20.65
CA ARG A 15 -38.88 -45.48 20.78
C ARG A 15 -37.41 -45.91 20.69
N HIS A 16 -36.62 -45.28 19.82
CA HIS A 16 -35.21 -45.60 19.61
C HIS A 16 -34.28 -44.53 20.19
N SER A 17 -34.65 -43.93 21.32
CA SER A 17 -33.96 -42.76 21.89
C SER A 17 -32.45 -42.95 22.06
N ALA A 18 -32.00 -44.11 22.54
CA ALA A 18 -30.56 -44.40 22.66
C ALA A 18 -29.84 -44.43 21.31
N ALA A 19 -30.42 -45.10 20.31
CA ALA A 19 -29.79 -45.22 18.99
C ALA A 19 -29.70 -43.85 18.29
N VAL A 20 -30.74 -43.02 18.40
CA VAL A 20 -30.73 -41.65 17.83
C VAL A 20 -29.69 -40.77 18.51
N ILE A 21 -29.59 -40.81 19.84
CA ILE A 21 -28.57 -40.05 20.58
C ILE A 21 -27.15 -40.51 20.19
N VAL A 22 -26.90 -41.82 20.14
CA VAL A 22 -25.59 -42.36 19.73
C VAL A 22 -25.26 -41.99 18.29
N ALA A 23 -26.22 -42.05 17.36
CA ALA A 23 -25.99 -41.68 15.96
C ALA A 23 -25.55 -40.22 15.82
N TRP A 24 -26.22 -39.29 16.52
CA TRP A 24 -25.84 -37.88 16.49
C TRP A 24 -24.51 -37.62 17.18
N ILE A 25 -24.21 -38.30 18.29
CA ILE A 25 -22.89 -38.21 18.94
C ILE A 25 -21.79 -38.70 17.99
N LEU A 26 -22.02 -39.80 17.25
CA LEU A 26 -21.08 -40.28 16.24
C LEU A 26 -20.85 -39.24 15.13
N VAL A 27 -21.92 -38.64 14.61
CA VAL A 27 -21.81 -37.55 13.62
C VAL A 27 -20.99 -36.38 14.17
N LEU A 28 -21.23 -35.98 15.43
CA LEU A 28 -20.46 -34.93 16.08
C LEU A 28 -18.98 -35.32 16.24
N VAL A 29 -18.67 -36.54 16.67
CA VAL A 29 -17.29 -37.00 16.83
C VAL A 29 -16.55 -37.07 15.49
N ILE A 30 -17.24 -37.49 14.42
CA ILE A 30 -16.67 -37.54 13.06
C ILE A 30 -16.37 -36.13 12.53
N LEU A 31 -17.25 -35.16 12.78
CA LEU A 31 -17.12 -33.80 12.23
C LEU A 31 -16.31 -32.84 13.12
N ALA A 32 -16.16 -33.13 14.42
CA ALA A 32 -15.46 -32.27 15.37
C ALA A 32 -14.01 -31.90 14.96
N PRO A 33 -13.19 -32.80 14.37
CA PRO A 33 -11.84 -32.44 13.93
C PRO A 33 -11.80 -31.39 12.81
N PHE A 34 -12.86 -31.31 12.00
CA PHE A 34 -12.95 -30.36 10.87
C PHE A 34 -13.48 -28.99 11.31
N ALA A 35 -14.16 -28.90 12.45
CA ALA A 35 -14.78 -27.65 12.88
C ALA A 35 -13.79 -26.49 13.11
N PRO A 36 -12.62 -26.68 13.78
CA PRO A 36 -11.61 -25.62 13.91
C PRO A 36 -10.97 -25.24 12.57
N ALA A 37 -10.97 -26.15 11.59
CA ALA A 37 -10.30 -25.95 10.32
C ALA A 37 -11.01 -24.93 9.42
N LEU A 38 -12.31 -24.67 9.64
CA LEU A 38 -12.99 -23.56 8.95
C LEU A 38 -12.37 -22.21 9.32
N PHE A 39 -11.90 -22.03 10.56
CA PHE A 39 -11.26 -20.79 11.00
C PHE A 39 -9.83 -20.61 10.44
N SER A 40 -9.18 -21.68 9.98
CA SER A 40 -7.91 -21.55 9.24
C SER A 40 -8.13 -21.22 7.77
N ASP A 41 -9.29 -21.59 7.22
CA ASP A 41 -9.67 -21.37 5.82
C ASP A 41 -10.47 -20.06 5.64
N THR A 42 -10.53 -19.20 6.67
CA THR A 42 -11.13 -17.86 6.60
C THR A 42 -10.17 -16.85 5.99
N SER A 43 -10.63 -16.12 4.99
CA SER A 43 -9.96 -14.93 4.45
C SER A 43 -10.23 -13.72 5.35
N TYR A 44 -9.16 -13.00 5.70
CA TYR A 44 -9.20 -11.71 6.38
C TYR A 44 -8.83 -10.55 5.45
N ASN A 45 -8.64 -10.83 4.15
CA ASN A 45 -8.25 -9.83 3.17
C ASN A 45 -9.48 -9.05 2.68
N ILE A 46 -9.72 -7.91 3.32
CA ILE A 46 -10.84 -7.02 3.02
C ILE A 46 -10.78 -6.50 1.57
N ALA A 47 -9.58 -6.21 1.06
CA ALA A 47 -9.42 -5.58 -0.25
C ALA A 47 -9.81 -6.52 -1.40
N SER A 48 -9.53 -7.83 -1.30
CA SER A 48 -9.96 -8.82 -2.30
C SER A 48 -11.41 -9.25 -2.11
N ASP A 49 -11.86 -9.42 -0.87
CA ASP A 49 -13.15 -10.04 -0.57
C ASP A 49 -14.36 -9.14 -0.88
N ILE A 50 -14.13 -7.83 -1.00
CA ILE A 50 -15.17 -6.83 -1.25
C ILE A 50 -15.40 -6.63 -2.76
N VAL A 51 -14.40 -6.85 -3.61
CA VAL A 51 -14.46 -6.43 -5.01
C VAL A 51 -15.19 -7.48 -5.87
N PRO A 52 -16.25 -7.11 -6.60
CA PRO A 52 -16.96 -8.05 -7.46
C PRO A 52 -16.05 -8.60 -8.58
N PRO A 53 -16.11 -9.91 -8.90
CA PRO A 53 -15.20 -10.56 -9.85
C PRO A 53 -15.20 -9.95 -11.25
N ASN A 54 -16.35 -9.44 -11.71
CA ASN A 54 -16.54 -8.89 -13.06
C ASN A 54 -16.45 -7.36 -13.11
N SER A 55 -16.04 -6.71 -12.02
CA SER A 55 -15.94 -5.25 -11.98
C SER A 55 -14.75 -4.72 -12.78
N PRO A 56 -14.82 -3.48 -13.33
CA PRO A 56 -13.67 -2.83 -13.96
C PRO A 56 -12.44 -2.75 -13.05
N ALA A 57 -12.64 -2.57 -11.74
CA ALA A 57 -11.59 -2.55 -10.75
C ALA A 57 -10.86 -3.91 -10.63
N ASN A 58 -11.61 -5.02 -10.62
CA ASN A 58 -10.99 -6.35 -10.61
C ASN A 58 -10.27 -6.67 -11.93
N ILE A 59 -10.82 -6.25 -13.06
CA ILE A 59 -10.15 -6.36 -14.37
C ILE A 59 -8.84 -5.57 -14.36
N ALA A 60 -8.84 -4.34 -13.84
CA ALA A 60 -7.62 -3.54 -13.69
C ALA A 60 -6.57 -4.26 -12.81
N SER A 61 -6.98 -4.81 -11.66
CA SER A 61 -6.08 -5.57 -10.77
C SER A 61 -5.52 -6.83 -11.42
N ASN A 62 -6.32 -7.55 -12.22
CA ASN A 62 -5.87 -8.71 -12.97
C ASN A 62 -4.90 -8.33 -14.09
N LEU A 63 -5.14 -7.22 -14.79
CA LEU A 63 -4.22 -6.68 -15.79
C LEU A 63 -2.90 -6.21 -15.16
N GLN A 64 -2.96 -5.58 -13.97
CA GLN A 64 -1.78 -5.17 -13.21
C GLN A 64 -0.90 -6.39 -12.90
N SER A 65 -1.47 -7.43 -12.29
CA SER A 65 -0.72 -8.65 -11.94
C SER A 65 -0.22 -9.45 -13.15
N GLN A 66 -0.97 -9.43 -14.27
CA GLN A 66 -0.58 -10.15 -15.49
C GLN A 66 0.57 -9.46 -16.23
N TYR A 67 0.50 -8.14 -16.41
CA TYR A 67 1.38 -7.40 -17.30
C TYR A 67 2.48 -6.61 -16.59
N PHE A 68 2.36 -6.36 -15.29
CA PHE A 68 3.31 -5.62 -14.47
C PHE A 68 3.91 -6.53 -13.39
N ASN A 69 5.09 -6.21 -12.87
CA ASN A 69 5.77 -7.06 -11.89
C ASN A 69 5.20 -6.80 -10.48
N SER A 70 4.60 -7.81 -9.84
CA SER A 70 4.29 -7.80 -8.41
C SER A 70 5.38 -8.53 -7.63
N SER A 71 6.02 -7.87 -6.66
CA SER A 71 6.95 -8.52 -5.73
C SER A 71 6.18 -9.35 -4.70
N ASN A 72 6.59 -10.61 -4.49
CA ASN A 72 5.99 -11.54 -3.52
C ASN A 72 6.61 -11.47 -2.11
N ASP A 73 7.44 -10.46 -1.81
CA ASP A 73 8.09 -10.35 -0.50
C ASP A 73 7.12 -9.81 0.54
N SER A 74 6.98 -10.53 1.66
CA SER A 74 6.20 -10.05 2.81
C SER A 74 6.84 -8.78 3.36
N SER A 75 6.03 -7.74 3.54
CA SER A 75 6.53 -6.47 4.06
C SER A 75 5.61 -5.90 5.14
N PHE A 76 6.20 -5.12 6.03
CA PHE A 76 5.45 -4.27 6.94
C PHE A 76 6.11 -2.90 6.99
N VAL A 77 5.33 -1.91 7.39
CA VAL A 77 5.77 -0.53 7.48
C VAL A 77 5.66 -0.07 8.92
N ILE A 78 6.60 0.74 9.38
CA ILE A 78 6.48 1.50 10.63
C ILE A 78 6.41 2.97 10.26
N VAL A 79 5.32 3.61 10.65
CA VAL A 79 5.13 5.06 10.58
C VAL A 79 5.40 5.62 11.96
N THR A 80 6.30 6.59 12.05
CA THR A 80 6.53 7.38 13.26
C THR A 80 5.90 8.76 13.07
N ASN A 81 5.44 9.37 14.17
CA ASN A 81 4.87 10.71 14.18
C ASN A 81 5.36 11.47 15.43
N ASN A 82 5.44 12.79 15.35
CA ASN A 82 6.10 13.67 16.32
C ASN A 82 7.59 13.35 16.53
N THR A 83 8.24 12.75 15.54
CA THR A 83 9.68 12.46 15.52
C THR A 83 10.32 13.30 14.43
N SER A 84 10.95 14.41 14.83
CA SER A 84 11.56 15.32 13.85
C SER A 84 12.94 14.84 13.38
N ILE A 85 13.14 14.70 12.06
CA ILE A 85 14.48 14.44 11.48
C ILE A 85 15.48 15.59 11.71
N ASP A 86 15.00 16.77 12.11
CA ASP A 86 15.84 17.94 12.39
C ASP A 86 16.43 17.90 13.82
N SER A 87 15.99 16.96 14.66
CA SER A 87 16.50 16.75 16.01
C SER A 87 17.46 15.57 16.05
N ILE A 88 18.71 15.80 16.46
CA ILE A 88 19.74 14.76 16.62
C ILE A 88 19.24 13.62 17.53
N ALA A 89 18.56 13.96 18.63
CA ALA A 89 18.04 12.96 19.57
C ALA A 89 16.97 12.06 18.95
N SER A 90 16.10 12.63 18.11
CA SER A 90 15.07 11.88 17.38
C SER A 90 15.72 11.00 16.30
N LEU A 91 16.63 11.57 15.52
CA LEU A 91 17.36 10.86 14.48
C LEU A 91 18.10 9.64 15.03
N HIS A 92 18.82 9.80 16.16
CA HIS A 92 19.48 8.69 16.84
C HIS A 92 18.49 7.61 17.31
N ALA A 93 17.35 8.01 17.86
CA ALA A 93 16.33 7.06 18.28
C ALA A 93 15.78 6.24 17.10
N LEU A 94 15.56 6.87 15.95
CA LEU A 94 15.06 6.23 14.73
C LEU A 94 16.09 5.28 14.12
N MET A 95 17.36 5.68 14.05
CA MET A 95 18.48 4.83 13.63
C MET A 95 18.61 3.60 14.54
N ASN A 96 18.57 3.81 15.86
CA ASN A 96 18.66 2.75 16.86
C ASN A 96 17.46 1.81 16.79
N MET A 97 16.25 2.34 16.59
CA MET A 97 15.03 1.56 16.39
C MET A 97 15.17 0.63 15.18
N GLN A 98 15.51 1.18 14.01
CA GLN A 98 15.67 0.40 12.77
C GLN A 98 16.71 -0.71 12.95
N THR A 99 17.86 -0.39 13.57
CA THR A 99 18.95 -1.34 13.80
C THR A 99 18.54 -2.44 14.79
N ALA A 100 17.81 -2.08 15.85
CA ALA A 100 17.31 -3.03 16.84
C ALA A 100 16.27 -3.99 16.23
N ILE A 101 15.37 -3.49 15.38
CA ILE A 101 14.38 -4.30 14.67
C ILE A 101 15.07 -5.27 13.71
N LEU A 102 15.98 -4.80 12.85
CA LEU A 102 16.75 -5.65 11.94
C LEU A 102 17.54 -6.72 12.72
N SER A 103 18.18 -6.34 13.81
CA SER A 103 18.92 -7.26 14.68
C SER A 103 18.01 -8.31 15.33
N TYR A 104 16.78 -7.96 15.70
CA TYR A 104 15.79 -8.90 16.20
C TYR A 104 15.32 -9.86 15.09
N LEU A 105 15.00 -9.36 13.90
CA LEU A 105 14.55 -10.17 12.77
C LEU A 105 15.62 -11.18 12.34
N HIS A 106 16.87 -10.73 12.18
CA HIS A 106 17.99 -11.61 11.84
C HIS A 106 18.25 -12.69 12.90
N ARG A 107 18.17 -12.34 14.20
CA ARG A 107 18.32 -13.32 15.29
C ARG A 107 17.24 -14.39 15.29
N ASN A 108 16.04 -14.08 14.79
CA ASN A 108 14.92 -15.02 14.66
C ASN A 108 14.86 -15.71 13.28
N GLY A 109 15.91 -15.62 12.47
CA GLY A 109 16.03 -16.37 11.22
C GLY A 109 15.37 -15.73 9.99
N PHE A 110 15.00 -14.44 10.05
CA PHE A 110 14.52 -13.67 8.91
C PHE A 110 15.69 -12.99 8.18
N SER A 111 15.69 -13.04 6.84
CA SER A 111 16.52 -12.13 6.04
C SER A 111 15.67 -10.90 5.76
N ALA A 112 15.88 -9.84 6.55
CA ALA A 112 15.11 -8.61 6.47
C ALA A 112 15.98 -7.44 5.98
N ASN A 113 15.41 -6.61 5.12
CA ASN A 113 16.00 -5.34 4.69
C ASN A 113 15.06 -4.19 5.09
N ALA A 114 15.63 -3.06 5.52
CA ALA A 114 14.87 -1.87 5.86
C ALA A 114 15.12 -0.75 4.84
N SER A 115 14.06 -0.27 4.21
CA SER A 115 14.03 0.90 3.34
C SER A 115 13.42 2.06 4.10
N SER A 116 14.21 3.09 4.34
CA SER A 116 13.82 4.32 5.02
C SER A 116 14.64 5.48 4.48
N ILE A 117 14.28 6.71 4.84
CA ILE A 117 15.09 7.88 4.50
C ILE A 117 16.51 7.76 5.04
N ILE A 118 16.69 7.14 6.22
CA ILE A 118 17.98 6.90 6.86
C ILE A 118 18.82 5.88 6.08
N THR A 119 18.21 4.75 5.66
CA THR A 119 18.95 3.74 4.88
C THR A 119 19.36 4.30 3.53
N ILE A 120 18.42 4.96 2.84
CA ILE A 120 18.68 5.55 1.54
C ILE A 120 19.80 6.55 1.71
N GLU A 121 19.68 7.46 2.68
CA GLU A 121 20.67 8.51 2.86
C GLU A 121 22.06 8.00 3.22
N ASN A 122 22.16 7.02 4.12
CA ASN A 122 23.43 6.38 4.41
C ASN A 122 24.05 5.76 3.13
N SER A 123 23.24 5.10 2.32
CA SER A 123 23.71 4.51 1.06
C SER A 123 24.08 5.56 0.00
N THR A 124 23.32 6.64 -0.16
CA THR A 124 23.59 7.74 -1.09
C THR A 124 24.80 8.54 -0.64
N LEU A 125 24.85 9.00 0.61
CA LEU A 125 26.02 9.72 1.13
C LEU A 125 27.28 8.90 1.01
N ARG A 126 27.25 7.61 1.38
CA ARG A 126 28.44 6.76 1.29
C ARG A 126 28.85 6.50 -0.16
N SER A 127 27.90 6.19 -1.05
CA SER A 127 28.20 5.94 -2.46
C SER A 127 28.70 7.19 -3.18
N VAL A 128 28.06 8.34 -2.93
CA VAL A 128 28.49 9.63 -3.48
C VAL A 128 29.82 10.05 -2.90
N SER A 129 30.04 9.92 -1.58
CA SER A 129 31.32 10.27 -0.95
C SER A 129 32.47 9.36 -1.39
N LEU A 130 32.21 8.07 -1.61
CA LEU A 130 33.20 7.16 -2.18
C LEU A 130 33.48 7.49 -3.66
N SER A 131 32.46 7.84 -4.44
CA SER A 131 32.60 8.28 -5.83
C SER A 131 33.43 9.56 -5.91
N LEU A 132 33.04 10.58 -5.14
CA LEU A 132 33.75 11.85 -4.98
C LEU A 132 35.17 11.62 -4.48
N GLY A 133 35.38 10.78 -3.47
CA GLY A 133 36.73 10.50 -2.95
C GLY A 133 37.65 9.85 -3.97
N ARG A 134 37.14 8.93 -4.80
CA ARG A 134 37.92 8.37 -5.93
C ARG A 134 38.24 9.41 -6.98
N GLU A 135 37.28 10.28 -7.29
CA GLU A 135 37.43 11.34 -8.27
C GLU A 135 38.42 12.41 -7.78
N LEU A 136 38.29 12.87 -6.54
CA LEU A 136 39.22 13.79 -5.87
C LEU A 136 40.63 13.18 -5.79
N SER A 137 40.75 11.87 -5.60
CA SER A 137 42.04 11.16 -5.68
C SER A 137 42.64 11.24 -7.09
N GLY A 138 41.80 11.03 -8.11
CA GLY A 138 42.17 11.18 -9.51
C GLY A 138 42.57 12.61 -9.86
N ILE A 139 41.83 13.61 -9.36
CA ILE A 139 42.09 15.04 -9.52
C ILE A 139 43.38 15.42 -8.78
N TYR A 140 43.63 14.89 -7.59
CA TYR A 140 44.88 15.11 -6.85
C TYR A 140 46.08 14.57 -7.63
N LYS A 141 46.00 13.33 -8.13
CA LYS A 141 47.04 12.73 -8.98
C LYS A 141 47.23 13.49 -10.29
N LEU A 142 46.13 13.97 -10.88
CA LEU A 142 46.18 14.83 -12.06
C LEU A 142 46.89 16.14 -11.74
N ASN A 143 46.60 16.78 -10.60
CA ASN A 143 47.22 18.02 -10.17
C ASN A 143 48.72 17.84 -9.82
N GLU A 144 49.07 16.74 -9.16
CA GLU A 144 50.45 16.34 -8.87
C GLU A 144 51.24 16.07 -10.15
N ASN A 145 50.63 15.38 -11.12
CA ASN A 145 51.26 15.17 -12.43
C ASN A 145 51.37 16.46 -13.24
N LEU A 146 50.34 17.31 -13.25
CA LEU A 146 50.41 18.64 -13.88
C LEU A 146 51.53 19.47 -13.26
N TYR A 147 51.67 19.45 -11.94
CA TYR A 147 52.75 20.13 -11.23
C TYR A 147 54.13 19.56 -11.59
N ASN A 148 54.30 18.24 -11.56
CA ASN A 148 55.57 17.58 -11.91
C ASN A 148 55.95 17.78 -13.39
N SER A 149 54.98 17.66 -14.30
CA SER A 149 55.16 17.95 -15.72
C SER A 149 55.43 19.44 -15.94
N SER A 150 54.82 20.35 -15.16
CA SER A 150 55.14 21.77 -15.21
C SER A 150 56.60 22.05 -14.84
N ILE A 151 57.12 21.40 -13.80
CA ILE A 151 58.53 21.54 -13.39
C ILE A 151 59.45 21.01 -14.49
N LYS A 152 59.16 19.83 -15.05
CA LYS A 152 59.96 19.26 -16.15
C LYS A 152 59.93 20.12 -17.40
N ILE A 153 58.76 20.59 -17.80
CA ILE A 153 58.56 21.46 -18.97
C ILE A 153 59.27 22.80 -18.75
N ASN A 154 59.13 23.42 -17.58
CA ASN A 154 59.78 24.68 -17.25
C ASN A 154 61.31 24.54 -17.13
N GLN A 155 61.81 23.44 -16.54
CA GLN A 155 63.25 23.11 -16.56
C GLN A 155 63.75 22.90 -17.98
N THR A 156 63.00 22.20 -18.83
CA THR A 156 63.39 21.95 -20.23
C THR A 156 63.37 23.24 -21.04
N LEU A 157 62.33 24.07 -20.87
CA LEU A 157 62.22 25.38 -21.52
C LEU A 157 63.31 26.33 -21.03
N ASN A 158 63.61 26.38 -19.73
CA ASN A 158 64.70 27.19 -19.19
C ASN A 158 66.07 26.69 -19.66
N LEU A 159 66.30 25.37 -19.72
CA LEU A 159 67.55 24.83 -20.27
C LEU A 159 67.69 25.10 -21.78
N THR A 160 66.58 25.07 -22.52
CA THR A 160 66.55 25.38 -23.95
C THR A 160 66.72 26.87 -24.20
N ALA A 161 66.12 27.71 -23.35
CA ALA A 161 66.29 29.15 -23.32
C ALA A 161 67.73 29.51 -22.95
N ASP A 162 68.27 28.98 -21.85
CA ASP A 162 69.66 29.15 -21.42
C ASP A 162 70.65 28.72 -22.52
N PHE A 163 70.37 27.61 -23.20
CA PHE A 163 71.13 27.14 -24.36
C PHE A 163 71.09 28.12 -25.55
N LEU A 164 69.94 28.72 -25.84
CA LEU A 164 69.77 29.69 -26.93
C LEU A 164 70.29 31.10 -26.57
N PHE A 165 70.18 31.51 -25.29
CA PHE A 165 70.35 32.90 -24.84
C PHE A 165 71.66 33.17 -24.11
N ILE A 166 72.23 32.24 -23.33
CA ILE A 166 73.50 32.45 -22.60
C ILE A 166 74.68 32.70 -23.55
N PRO A 167 74.84 31.98 -24.69
CA PRO A 167 75.89 32.27 -25.65
C PRO A 167 75.75 33.67 -26.27
N ALA A 168 74.52 34.10 -26.59
CA ALA A 168 74.24 35.42 -27.16
C ALA A 168 74.49 36.56 -26.16
N LEU A 169 74.08 36.38 -24.89
CA LEU A 169 74.28 37.37 -23.82
C LEU A 169 75.75 37.45 -23.39
N ALA A 170 76.46 36.31 -23.34
CA ALA A 170 77.89 36.26 -23.05
C ALA A 170 78.70 36.91 -24.17
N TYR A 171 78.28 36.76 -25.43
CA TYR A 171 78.92 37.44 -26.56
C TYR A 171 78.71 38.96 -26.50
N VAL A 172 77.48 39.44 -26.26
CA VAL A 172 77.17 40.88 -26.12
C VAL A 172 77.90 41.51 -24.93
N LYS A 173 77.91 40.84 -23.76
CA LYS A 173 78.58 41.35 -22.55
C LYS A 173 80.11 41.28 -22.64
N TYR A 174 80.66 40.35 -23.42
CA TYR A 174 82.08 40.29 -23.73
C TYR A 174 82.48 41.40 -24.71
N PHE A 175 81.63 41.71 -25.70
CA PHE A 175 81.87 42.74 -26.71
C PHE A 175 81.83 44.17 -26.13
N ASP A 176 80.92 44.43 -25.18
CA ASP A 176 80.82 45.74 -24.50
C ASP A 176 82.07 46.06 -23.66
N ILE A 177 82.75 45.04 -23.14
CA ILE A 177 83.97 45.19 -22.31
C ILE A 177 85.25 45.17 -23.16
N THR A 178 85.25 44.53 -24.33
CA THR A 178 86.46 44.42 -25.19
C THR A 178 86.68 45.59 -26.14
N PHE A 179 85.69 46.48 -26.38
CA PHE A 179 85.87 47.58 -27.35
C PHE A 179 86.31 48.93 -26.76
N GLU A 180 86.33 49.13 -25.44
CA GLU A 180 86.83 50.40 -24.86
C GLU A 180 88.32 50.40 -24.45
N SER A 181 89.05 49.27 -24.43
CA SER A 181 90.40 49.29 -23.79
C SER A 181 91.53 48.40 -24.35
N GLY A 182 91.42 47.85 -25.57
CA GLY A 182 92.58 47.39 -26.36
C GLY A 182 93.73 46.66 -25.63
N LYS A 183 93.46 45.69 -24.74
CA LYS A 183 94.49 44.95 -23.98
C LYS A 183 94.34 43.43 -24.06
N ASN A 184 95.50 42.73 -24.02
CA ASN A 184 95.62 41.27 -23.97
C ASN A 184 95.06 40.68 -22.66
N LEU A 185 94.35 39.56 -22.79
CA LEU A 185 93.62 38.85 -21.74
C LEU A 185 94.55 38.31 -20.63
N THR A 186 94.10 38.42 -19.39
CA THR A 186 94.71 37.97 -18.12
C THR A 186 94.37 36.51 -17.79
N ARG A 187 95.08 35.92 -16.80
CA ARG A 187 94.91 34.51 -16.38
C ARG A 187 93.49 34.16 -15.89
N SER A 188 92.72 35.11 -15.35
CA SER A 188 91.31 34.86 -14.96
C SER A 188 90.37 34.81 -16.17
N GLU A 189 90.73 35.47 -17.27
CA GLU A 189 89.96 35.50 -18.52
C GLU A 189 90.20 34.23 -19.34
N LEU A 190 91.42 33.68 -19.30
CA LEU A 190 91.74 32.33 -19.79
C LEU A 190 90.99 31.22 -19.03
N SER A 191 90.71 31.40 -17.72
CA SER A 191 89.84 30.46 -16.99
C SER A 191 88.37 30.60 -17.35
N GLY A 192 87.92 31.80 -17.74
CA GLY A 192 86.58 32.02 -18.29
C GLY A 192 86.37 31.28 -19.61
N TYR A 193 87.35 31.34 -20.52
CA TYR A 193 87.38 30.58 -21.78
C TYR A 193 87.43 29.07 -21.56
N SER A 194 88.26 28.59 -20.62
CA SER A 194 88.33 27.17 -20.26
C SER A 194 87.02 26.66 -19.62
N ASN A 195 86.37 27.47 -18.80
CA ASN A 195 85.07 27.12 -18.20
C ASN A 195 83.97 27.07 -19.27
N ALA A 196 83.91 28.05 -20.18
CA ALA A 196 82.96 28.03 -21.31
C ALA A 196 83.15 26.78 -22.19
N THR A 197 84.40 26.39 -22.43
CA THR A 197 84.74 25.18 -23.20
C THR A 197 84.34 23.88 -22.45
N GLN A 198 84.52 23.83 -21.12
CA GLN A 198 84.08 22.68 -20.32
C GLN A 198 82.55 22.56 -20.22
N TYR A 199 81.82 23.68 -20.12
CA TYR A 199 80.35 23.66 -20.15
C TYR A 199 79.82 23.19 -21.51
N MET A 200 80.48 23.55 -22.62
CA MET A 200 80.14 23.04 -23.94
C MET A 200 80.47 21.55 -24.13
N LEU A 201 81.55 21.06 -23.53
CA LEU A 201 81.89 19.62 -23.49
C LEU A 201 80.92 18.81 -22.61
N TYR A 202 80.28 19.44 -21.63
CA TYR A 202 79.21 18.85 -20.85
C TYR A 202 77.92 18.77 -21.69
N PHE A 203 77.65 19.81 -22.49
CA PHE A 203 76.49 19.87 -23.40
C PHE A 203 76.52 18.81 -24.50
N SER A 204 77.70 18.52 -25.08
CA SER A 204 77.88 17.45 -26.08
C SER A 204 77.64 16.03 -25.55
N LYS A 205 77.42 15.87 -24.24
CA LYS A 205 77.12 14.59 -23.58
C LYS A 205 75.66 14.45 -23.17
N THR A 206 74.82 15.44 -23.47
CA THR A 206 73.37 15.39 -23.24
C THR A 206 72.63 14.79 -24.45
N PRO A 207 71.35 14.38 -24.32
CA PRO A 207 70.59 13.74 -25.40
C PRO A 207 70.41 14.60 -26.66
N TYR A 208 70.74 15.89 -26.60
CA TYR A 208 70.57 16.86 -27.68
C TYR A 208 71.90 17.21 -28.39
N ALA A 209 72.92 16.36 -28.25
CA ALA A 209 74.26 16.54 -28.81
C ALA A 209 74.32 16.75 -30.34
N SER A 210 73.28 16.34 -31.08
CA SER A 210 73.20 16.51 -32.53
C SER A 210 73.09 17.96 -32.98
N LEU A 211 72.61 18.87 -32.13
CA LEU A 211 72.49 20.30 -32.45
C LEU A 211 73.75 21.12 -32.11
N ALA A 212 74.67 20.54 -31.33
CA ALA A 212 75.89 21.22 -30.91
C ALA A 212 76.92 21.32 -32.04
N SER A 213 77.04 20.27 -32.86
CA SER A 213 78.04 20.18 -33.94
C SER A 213 77.81 21.17 -35.10
N PRO A 214 76.57 21.39 -35.60
CA PRO A 214 76.30 22.32 -36.69
C PRO A 214 76.46 23.79 -36.27
N TYR A 215 76.04 24.12 -35.04
CA TYR A 215 76.22 25.46 -34.45
C TYR A 215 77.71 25.79 -34.27
N LEU A 216 78.48 24.86 -33.69
CA LEU A 216 79.93 24.98 -33.56
C LEU A 216 80.64 25.09 -34.91
N ALA A 217 80.22 24.32 -35.91
CA ALA A 217 80.83 24.34 -37.25
C ALA A 217 80.52 25.63 -38.02
N SER A 218 79.29 26.16 -37.93
CA SER A 218 78.92 27.43 -38.55
C SER A 218 79.58 28.62 -37.86
N PHE A 219 79.61 28.63 -36.52
CA PHE A 219 80.26 29.67 -35.73
C PHE A 219 81.79 29.67 -35.93
N SER A 220 82.41 28.49 -35.93
CA SER A 220 83.84 28.29 -36.25
C SER A 220 84.18 28.69 -37.69
N GLY A 221 83.37 28.27 -38.66
CA GLY A 221 83.54 28.58 -40.08
C GLY A 221 83.38 30.06 -40.38
N TYR A 222 82.48 30.75 -39.68
CA TYR A 222 82.31 32.20 -39.77
C TYR A 222 83.47 32.95 -39.13
N MET A 223 83.86 32.63 -37.88
CA MET A 223 85.02 33.23 -37.21
C MET A 223 86.31 33.09 -38.03
N ASN A 224 86.50 31.96 -38.73
CA ASN A 224 87.64 31.76 -39.62
C ASN A 224 87.59 32.61 -40.90
N LYS A 225 86.41 33.09 -41.34
CA LYS A 225 86.27 33.97 -42.51
C LYS A 225 86.37 35.46 -42.14
N THR A 226 85.98 35.86 -40.93
CA THR A 226 85.89 37.29 -40.55
C THR A 226 87.22 37.90 -40.07
N ILE A 227 88.25 37.08 -39.81
CA ILE A 227 89.53 37.53 -39.24
C ILE A 227 90.44 38.28 -40.24
N THR A 228 90.04 38.47 -41.51
CA THR A 228 90.94 39.07 -42.54
C THR A 228 90.39 40.25 -43.34
N GLY A 229 89.41 41.02 -42.84
CA GLY A 229 88.91 42.21 -43.56
C GLY A 229 88.43 43.38 -42.67
N ASN A 230 88.61 44.61 -43.17
CA ASN A 230 88.43 45.91 -42.51
C ASN A 230 87.01 46.15 -41.91
N VAL A 231 86.95 46.86 -40.77
CA VAL A 231 85.89 46.82 -39.73
C VAL A 231 84.70 47.81 -39.96
N SER A 232 84.36 48.20 -41.20
CA SER A 232 83.37 49.28 -41.41
C SER A 232 81.96 48.86 -41.87
N SER A 233 81.60 47.58 -41.93
CA SER A 233 80.26 47.11 -42.33
C SER A 233 79.63 46.08 -41.37
N LEU A 234 79.88 46.22 -40.07
CA LEU A 234 79.40 45.29 -39.05
C LEU A 234 77.88 45.00 -39.04
N PRO A 235 76.98 45.96 -39.33
CA PRO A 235 75.54 45.68 -39.38
C PRO A 235 75.13 44.75 -40.54
N GLU A 236 75.72 44.89 -41.72
CA GLU A 236 75.50 43.98 -42.86
C GLU A 236 76.08 42.59 -42.57
N ILE A 237 77.23 42.55 -41.90
CA ILE A 237 77.93 41.33 -41.49
C ILE A 237 77.13 40.56 -40.43
N ALA A 238 76.45 41.26 -39.51
CA ALA A 238 75.56 40.67 -38.50
C ALA A 238 74.25 40.16 -39.12
N ASN A 239 73.60 40.94 -40.00
CA ASN A 239 72.38 40.48 -40.70
C ASN A 239 72.66 39.27 -41.60
N THR A 240 73.82 39.24 -42.26
CA THR A 240 74.22 38.09 -43.09
C THR A 240 74.54 36.87 -42.23
N ALA A 241 75.14 37.04 -41.04
CA ALA A 241 75.38 35.93 -40.11
C ALA A 241 74.07 35.35 -39.58
N VAL A 242 73.12 36.19 -39.19
CA VAL A 242 71.79 35.75 -38.72
C VAL A 242 71.04 35.02 -39.85
N ASN A 243 71.03 35.56 -41.07
CA ASN A 243 70.33 34.93 -42.20
C ASN A 243 70.98 33.61 -42.66
N VAL A 244 72.32 33.51 -42.69
CA VAL A 244 73.00 32.26 -43.05
C VAL A 244 72.85 31.21 -41.95
N THR A 245 72.93 31.60 -40.68
CA THR A 245 72.73 30.66 -39.56
C THR A 245 71.28 30.17 -39.52
N ALA A 246 70.30 31.03 -39.82
CA ALA A 246 68.90 30.67 -39.95
C ALA A 246 68.63 29.74 -41.16
N LEU A 247 69.27 29.99 -42.31
CA LEU A 247 69.11 29.19 -43.52
C LEU A 247 69.69 27.77 -43.36
N GLU A 248 70.88 27.64 -42.76
CA GLU A 248 71.53 26.34 -42.52
C GLU A 248 70.83 25.55 -41.40
N LEU A 249 70.36 26.22 -40.31
CA LEU A 249 69.51 25.57 -39.31
C LEU A 249 68.22 25.04 -39.96
N SER A 250 67.57 25.81 -40.84
CA SER A 250 66.31 25.43 -41.48
C SER A 250 66.44 24.16 -42.35
N LYS A 251 67.58 23.95 -43.00
CA LYS A 251 67.85 22.77 -43.85
C LYS A 251 68.08 21.48 -43.05
N GLU A 252 68.84 21.54 -41.95
CA GLU A 252 69.03 20.36 -41.11
C GLU A 252 67.80 20.06 -40.24
N LEU A 253 67.12 21.08 -39.72
CA LEU A 253 65.87 20.88 -38.97
C LEU A 253 64.71 20.37 -39.83
N ALA A 254 64.69 20.64 -41.15
CA ALA A 254 63.73 20.03 -42.07
C ALA A 254 63.80 18.49 -42.09
N SER A 255 64.97 17.92 -41.77
CA SER A 255 65.19 16.46 -41.67
C SER A 255 64.89 15.87 -40.30
N ALA A 256 64.84 16.69 -39.24
CA ALA A 256 64.65 16.26 -37.85
C ALA A 256 63.26 16.57 -37.29
N SER A 257 62.61 17.66 -37.75
CA SER A 257 61.28 18.08 -37.30
C SER A 257 60.65 19.08 -38.30
N PRO A 258 59.58 18.70 -39.03
CA PRO A 258 58.89 19.58 -39.99
C PRO A 258 58.27 20.84 -39.37
N PHE A 259 58.05 20.84 -38.04
CA PHE A 259 57.42 21.93 -37.32
C PHE A 259 58.39 23.09 -37.06
N LEU A 260 59.66 22.79 -36.72
CA LEU A 260 60.65 23.85 -36.46
C LEU A 260 61.02 24.59 -37.76
N SER A 261 61.01 23.89 -38.91
CA SER A 261 61.32 24.52 -40.19
C SER A 261 60.26 25.53 -40.63
N LEU A 262 58.97 25.24 -40.40
CA LEU A 262 57.88 26.15 -40.79
C LEU A 262 57.85 27.45 -39.96
N ALA A 263 58.17 27.35 -38.66
CA ALA A 263 58.21 28.50 -37.75
C ALA A 263 59.47 29.36 -37.93
N LEU A 264 60.60 28.76 -38.33
CA LEU A 264 61.82 29.49 -38.68
C LEU A 264 61.74 30.14 -40.06
N MET A 265 60.99 29.56 -41.01
CA MET A 265 60.78 30.11 -42.35
C MET A 265 59.81 31.31 -42.41
N SER A 266 58.96 31.51 -41.39
CA SER A 266 58.06 32.67 -41.31
C SER A 266 58.70 33.93 -40.72
N VAL A 267 60.00 33.90 -40.46
CA VAL A 267 60.75 35.01 -39.86
C VAL A 267 61.11 36.00 -40.96
N ASP A 268 60.52 37.19 -40.90
CA ASP A 268 60.70 38.30 -41.84
C ASP A 268 62.18 38.74 -41.92
N GLU A 269 62.65 39.15 -43.11
CA GLU A 269 64.08 39.44 -43.41
C GLU A 269 64.67 40.64 -42.62
N ASN A 270 63.90 41.26 -41.72
CA ASN A 270 64.28 42.44 -40.92
C ASN A 270 64.13 42.20 -39.41
N LEU A 271 64.73 41.13 -38.88
CA LEU A 271 64.86 40.94 -37.44
C LEU A 271 65.74 42.04 -36.82
N THR A 272 65.18 42.84 -35.91
CA THR A 272 65.97 43.78 -35.09
C THR A 272 66.27 43.19 -33.71
N MET A 273 67.34 43.64 -33.05
CA MET A 273 67.69 43.20 -31.70
C MET A 273 66.59 43.51 -30.66
N THR A 274 65.73 44.48 -30.96
CA THR A 274 64.50 44.81 -30.19
C THR A 274 63.41 43.73 -30.29
N ASP A 275 63.26 43.06 -31.43
CA ASP A 275 62.33 41.92 -31.59
C ASP A 275 62.86 40.68 -30.85
N PHE A 276 64.18 40.55 -30.78
CA PHE A 276 64.89 39.54 -29.99
C PHE A 276 64.74 39.76 -28.48
N VAL A 277 64.64 41.02 -28.04
CA VAL A 277 64.39 41.41 -26.64
C VAL A 277 62.90 41.28 -26.25
N ASN A 278 61.96 41.40 -27.19
CA ASN A 278 60.50 41.38 -26.93
C ASN A 278 59.77 40.04 -27.22
N MET A 279 60.48 38.92 -27.38
CA MET A 279 59.93 37.53 -27.29
C MET A 279 58.80 37.13 -28.27
N SER A 280 58.77 37.59 -29.52
CA SER A 280 57.74 37.18 -30.50
C SER A 280 57.83 35.72 -30.99
N ILE A 281 59.03 35.11 -30.97
CA ILE A 281 59.29 33.73 -31.46
C ILE A 281 59.16 32.67 -30.34
N TYR A 282 59.45 33.05 -29.09
CA TYR A 282 59.43 32.14 -27.95
C TYR A 282 58.02 31.67 -27.60
N ILE A 283 57.04 32.57 -27.66
CA ILE A 283 55.66 32.30 -27.25
C ILE A 283 54.99 31.22 -28.13
N PRO A 284 55.03 31.28 -29.48
CA PRO A 284 54.45 30.22 -30.33
C PRO A 284 55.12 28.85 -30.16
N PHE A 285 56.45 28.81 -30.04
CA PHE A 285 57.20 27.58 -29.80
C PHE A 285 56.86 26.96 -28.44
N ALA A 286 56.91 27.77 -27.37
CA ALA A 286 56.56 27.33 -26.03
C ALA A 286 55.11 26.85 -25.97
N ARG A 287 54.17 27.52 -26.66
CA ARG A 287 52.77 27.11 -26.76
C ARG A 287 52.60 25.72 -27.33
N GLN A 288 53.19 25.44 -28.49
CA GLN A 288 53.03 24.15 -29.15
C GLN A 288 53.79 23.03 -28.42
N PHE A 289 54.97 23.33 -27.88
CA PHE A 289 55.76 22.38 -27.09
C PHE A 289 55.02 21.98 -25.80
N VAL A 290 54.55 22.96 -25.03
CA VAL A 290 53.77 22.71 -23.80
C VAL A 290 52.49 21.94 -24.12
N ALA A 291 51.79 22.31 -25.20
CA ALA A 291 50.57 21.61 -25.62
C ALA A 291 50.83 20.14 -25.97
N ASN A 292 51.82 19.84 -26.81
CA ASN A 292 52.12 18.47 -27.24
C ASN A 292 52.65 17.60 -26.09
N SER A 293 53.49 18.15 -25.21
CA SER A 293 53.99 17.42 -24.02
C SER A 293 52.86 17.12 -23.04
N LEU A 294 51.96 18.08 -22.80
CA LEU A 294 50.81 17.87 -21.92
C LEU A 294 49.78 16.90 -22.51
N ILE A 295 49.54 16.91 -23.83
CA ILE A 295 48.63 15.95 -24.48
C ILE A 295 49.11 14.50 -24.26
N SER A 296 50.41 14.26 -24.36
CA SER A 296 51.00 12.94 -24.10
C SER A 296 50.78 12.49 -22.65
N ASP A 297 51.09 13.37 -21.69
CA ASP A 297 51.00 13.07 -20.25
C ASP A 297 49.56 12.96 -19.73
N LEU A 298 48.62 13.70 -20.33
CA LEU A 298 47.22 13.79 -19.89
C LEU A 298 46.27 12.83 -20.61
N SER A 299 46.74 12.12 -21.64
CA SER A 299 45.95 11.12 -22.37
C SER A 299 45.35 10.04 -21.46
N GLY A 300 46.08 9.64 -20.41
CA GLY A 300 45.64 8.67 -19.40
C GLY A 300 44.59 9.19 -18.40
N TYR A 301 44.32 10.51 -18.37
CA TYR A 301 43.36 11.15 -17.47
C TYR A 301 42.09 11.65 -18.18
N SER A 302 41.86 11.22 -19.43
CA SER A 302 40.76 11.67 -20.29
C SER A 302 39.36 11.55 -19.66
N SER A 303 39.10 10.49 -18.88
CA SER A 303 37.83 10.32 -18.17
C SER A 303 37.62 11.36 -17.07
N ILE A 304 38.65 11.64 -16.27
CA ILE A 304 38.61 12.65 -15.19
C ILE A 304 38.48 14.06 -15.78
N ILE A 305 39.13 14.33 -16.92
CA ILE A 305 39.03 15.62 -17.62
C ILE A 305 37.63 15.82 -18.23
N SER A 306 37.02 14.75 -18.74
CA SER A 306 35.63 14.76 -19.20
C SER A 306 34.64 15.09 -18.08
N ASP A 307 34.88 14.59 -16.87
CA ASP A 307 34.04 14.86 -15.68
C ASP A 307 34.05 16.35 -15.29
N LEU A 308 35.08 17.12 -15.69
CA LEU A 308 35.15 18.58 -15.51
C LEU A 308 34.41 19.38 -16.61
N ASN A 309 33.57 18.73 -17.43
CA ASN A 309 32.82 19.34 -18.53
C ASN A 309 33.70 20.03 -19.59
N THR A 310 34.85 19.42 -19.90
CA THR A 310 35.78 19.92 -20.93
C THR A 310 36.35 18.76 -21.74
N THR A 311 36.85 19.03 -22.96
CA THR A 311 37.61 18.04 -23.73
C THR A 311 39.08 18.14 -23.34
N ALA A 312 39.82 17.02 -23.43
CA ALA A 312 41.27 16.99 -23.17
C ALA A 312 42.00 18.10 -23.95
N ASP A 313 41.65 18.29 -25.22
CA ASP A 313 42.26 19.32 -26.07
C ASP A 313 41.94 20.74 -25.59
N ARG A 314 40.68 21.03 -25.22
CA ARG A 314 40.29 22.36 -24.70
C ARG A 314 40.89 22.62 -23.34
N PHE A 315 40.99 21.60 -22.49
CA PHE A 315 41.63 21.67 -21.19
C PHE A 315 43.13 22.00 -21.32
N VAL A 316 43.85 21.28 -22.18
CA VAL A 316 45.26 21.54 -22.48
C VAL A 316 45.44 22.96 -23.03
N LEU A 317 44.63 23.38 -24.00
CA LEU A 317 44.72 24.72 -24.58
C LEU A 317 44.45 25.82 -23.55
N SER A 318 43.53 25.62 -22.61
CA SER A 318 43.26 26.56 -21.52
C SER A 318 44.46 26.69 -20.58
N ILE A 319 45.07 25.57 -20.19
CA ILE A 319 46.26 25.52 -19.34
C ILE A 319 47.47 26.19 -20.01
N VAL A 320 47.71 25.85 -21.28
CA VAL A 320 48.80 26.39 -22.09
C VAL A 320 48.69 27.91 -22.24
N ASN A 321 47.47 28.43 -22.42
CA ASN A 321 47.24 29.87 -22.56
C ASN A 321 47.44 30.65 -21.26
N ILE A 322 47.15 30.04 -20.11
CA ILE A 322 47.40 30.65 -18.80
C ILE A 322 48.90 30.65 -18.49
N SER A 323 49.59 29.53 -18.76
CA SER A 323 51.03 29.34 -18.56
C SER A 323 51.92 30.34 -19.31
N LEU A 324 51.47 30.90 -20.44
CA LEU A 324 52.28 31.80 -21.27
C LEU A 324 52.04 33.29 -21.04
N LYS A 325 51.17 33.66 -20.09
CA LYS A 325 50.75 35.05 -19.88
C LYS A 325 51.77 35.91 -19.13
N ASP A 326 52.64 35.30 -18.32
CA ASP A 326 53.58 35.98 -17.40
C ASP A 326 55.07 35.65 -17.66
N ASN A 327 55.45 35.21 -18.87
CA ASN A 327 56.82 34.81 -19.24
C ASN A 327 57.44 33.66 -18.39
N TYR A 328 56.64 32.97 -17.57
CA TYR A 328 57.05 31.78 -16.82
C TYR A 328 56.00 30.69 -16.95
N ALA A 329 56.43 29.46 -17.25
CA ALA A 329 55.55 28.31 -17.42
C ALA A 329 54.99 27.82 -16.06
N GLY A 330 54.05 28.57 -15.49
CA GLY A 330 53.26 28.14 -14.35
C GLY A 330 52.00 27.44 -14.84
N ILE A 331 51.92 26.12 -14.71
CA ILE A 331 50.66 25.40 -14.93
C ILE A 331 49.78 25.64 -13.70
N PRO A 332 48.60 26.26 -13.83
CA PRO A 332 47.73 26.49 -12.68
C PRO A 332 47.25 25.16 -12.11
N HIS A 333 47.24 25.07 -10.79
CA HIS A 333 46.51 24.00 -10.10
C HIS A 333 45.02 24.11 -10.43
N LEU A 334 44.35 22.96 -10.59
CA LEU A 334 42.89 22.94 -10.62
C LEU A 334 42.37 23.64 -9.36
N THR A 335 41.60 24.71 -9.55
CA THR A 335 41.01 25.46 -8.45
C THR A 335 39.91 24.64 -7.81
N SER A 336 39.70 24.86 -6.52
CA SER A 336 38.56 24.28 -5.80
C SER A 336 37.21 24.65 -6.41
N SER A 337 37.12 25.78 -7.11
CA SER A 337 35.93 26.18 -7.88
C SER A 337 35.69 25.31 -9.11
N GLU A 338 36.74 24.87 -9.82
CA GLU A 338 36.61 24.01 -11.01
C GLU A 338 36.17 22.60 -10.61
N VAL A 339 36.74 22.06 -9.52
CA VAL A 339 36.33 20.78 -8.93
C VAL A 339 34.88 20.82 -8.47
N TYR A 340 34.47 21.90 -7.81
CA TYR A 340 33.09 22.12 -7.37
C TYR A 340 32.11 22.17 -8.56
N ASN A 341 32.44 22.92 -9.61
CA ASN A 341 31.59 23.05 -10.80
C ASN A 341 31.48 21.75 -11.59
N GLY A 342 32.58 20.98 -11.72
CA GLY A 342 32.57 19.65 -12.33
C GLY A 342 31.70 18.67 -11.54
N THR A 343 31.82 18.70 -10.21
CA THR A 343 30.96 17.91 -9.32
C THR A 343 29.48 18.26 -9.51
N ILE A 344 29.13 19.55 -9.53
CA ILE A 344 27.74 19.99 -9.77
C ILE A 344 27.24 19.49 -11.12
N TYR A 345 28.04 19.61 -12.18
CA TYR A 345 27.66 19.19 -13.53
C TYR A 345 27.31 17.69 -13.58
N LYS A 346 28.09 16.85 -12.89
CA LYS A 346 27.90 15.39 -12.87
C LYS A 346 26.58 14.96 -12.22
N PHE A 347 26.21 15.62 -11.11
CA PHE A 347 24.99 15.30 -10.36
C PHE A 347 23.77 16.07 -10.85
N ASN A 348 23.93 17.00 -11.80
CA ASN A 348 22.83 17.73 -12.40
C ASN A 348 21.92 16.76 -13.19
N GLY A 349 20.64 16.71 -12.83
CA GLY A 349 19.67 15.79 -13.44
C GLY A 349 19.56 14.41 -12.78
N ASN A 350 20.20 14.19 -11.63
CA ASN A 350 19.97 12.97 -10.85
C ASN A 350 18.55 12.96 -10.24
N PRO A 351 17.71 11.95 -10.51
CA PRO A 351 16.34 11.91 -10.01
C PRO A 351 16.24 11.62 -8.50
N LEU A 352 17.28 11.03 -7.90
CA LEU A 352 17.24 10.50 -6.54
C LEU A 352 17.95 11.39 -5.52
N VAL A 353 18.79 12.32 -5.99
CA VAL A 353 19.72 13.06 -5.15
C VAL A 353 19.80 14.52 -5.57
N ASN A 354 19.81 15.42 -4.58
CA ASN A 354 20.09 16.84 -4.72
C ASN A 354 21.41 17.19 -4.01
N LEU A 355 22.13 18.17 -4.56
CA LEU A 355 23.34 18.69 -3.93
C LEU A 355 23.03 19.84 -2.99
N ASN A 356 23.58 19.80 -1.78
CA ASN A 356 23.47 20.90 -0.84
C ASN A 356 24.63 21.88 -1.05
N SER A 357 24.40 22.91 -1.86
CA SER A 357 25.44 23.86 -2.26
C SER A 357 26.15 24.54 -1.07
N ARG A 358 25.46 24.69 0.07
CA ARG A 358 25.99 25.31 1.29
C ARG A 358 27.04 24.46 2.00
N TYR A 359 26.86 23.14 2.02
CA TYR A 359 27.72 22.21 2.77
C TYR A 359 28.62 21.37 1.86
N LEU A 360 28.30 21.27 0.57
CA LEU A 360 29.11 20.55 -0.42
C LEU A 360 30.52 21.15 -0.56
N LEU A 361 30.64 22.48 -0.65
CA LEU A 361 31.95 23.11 -0.83
C LEU A 361 32.86 22.88 0.39
N PRO A 362 32.45 23.16 1.65
CA PRO A 362 33.23 22.81 2.83
C PRO A 362 33.59 21.31 2.90
N TYR A 363 32.65 20.43 2.57
CA TYR A 363 32.87 18.98 2.57
C TYR A 363 33.93 18.54 1.57
N LEU A 364 33.88 19.07 0.34
CA LEU A 364 34.90 18.81 -0.67
C LEU A 364 36.27 19.36 -0.26
N MET A 365 36.31 20.50 0.41
CA MET A 365 37.57 21.07 0.93
C MET A 365 38.20 20.21 2.01
N ASP A 366 37.40 19.66 2.92
CA ASP A 366 37.90 18.75 3.96
C ASP A 366 38.49 17.47 3.35
N LEU A 367 37.83 16.92 2.34
CA LEU A 367 38.33 15.77 1.57
C LEU A 367 39.58 16.10 0.74
N LEU A 368 39.68 17.32 0.17
CA LEU A 368 40.82 17.78 -0.62
C LEU A 368 42.06 18.08 0.24
N ASN A 369 41.88 18.77 1.36
CA ASN A 369 42.98 19.24 2.22
C ASN A 369 43.64 18.11 3.00
N ALA A 370 42.92 17.03 3.31
CA ALA A 370 43.45 15.90 4.06
C ALA A 370 44.48 15.05 3.27
N GLY A 371 44.58 15.23 1.94
CA GLY A 371 45.56 14.53 1.08
C GLY A 371 45.46 13.00 1.07
N ASN A 372 44.46 12.42 1.75
CA ASN A 372 44.33 11.00 2.02
C ASN A 372 42.94 10.50 1.66
N THR A 373 42.75 10.22 0.38
CA THR A 373 41.49 9.69 -0.19
C THR A 373 41.32 8.18 0.05
N ASN A 374 41.95 7.62 1.09
CA ASN A 374 41.81 6.20 1.41
C ASN A 374 40.36 5.91 1.86
N GLY A 375 39.82 4.77 1.45
CA GLY A 375 38.43 4.38 1.78
C GLY A 375 38.10 4.35 3.28
N SER A 376 39.11 4.21 4.15
CA SER A 376 38.95 4.29 5.60
C SER A 376 38.69 5.72 6.10
N TYR A 377 39.36 6.72 5.52
CA TYR A 377 39.17 8.14 5.89
C TYR A 377 37.79 8.63 5.41
N ILE A 378 37.44 8.28 4.17
CA ILE A 378 36.11 8.58 3.62
C ILE A 378 35.00 7.98 4.49
N ASN A 379 35.17 6.73 4.94
CA ASN A 379 34.20 6.11 5.84
C ASN A 379 34.14 6.80 7.22
N SER A 380 35.26 7.28 7.78
CA SER A 380 35.23 8.02 9.05
C SER A 380 34.54 9.38 8.92
N THR A 381 34.80 10.12 7.84
CA THR A 381 34.14 11.41 7.57
C THR A 381 32.63 11.21 7.36
N VAL A 382 32.25 10.21 6.56
CA VAL A 382 30.83 9.85 6.36
C VAL A 382 30.15 9.47 7.67
N ASN A 383 30.81 8.70 8.54
CA ASN A 383 30.24 8.34 9.84
C ASN A 383 30.08 9.56 10.76
N HIS A 384 31.06 10.48 10.80
CA HIS A 384 30.93 11.72 11.57
C HIS A 384 29.73 12.54 11.07
N THR A 385 29.62 12.75 9.76
CA THR A 385 28.47 13.46 9.18
C THR A 385 27.13 12.77 9.52
N LEU A 386 27.05 11.43 9.44
CA LEU A 386 25.81 10.70 9.70
C LEU A 386 25.35 10.68 11.17
N TYR A 387 26.28 10.75 12.13
CA TYR A 387 25.95 10.62 13.56
C TYR A 387 25.99 11.94 14.32
N ASP A 388 26.83 12.89 13.92
CA ASP A 388 27.06 14.13 14.67
C ASP A 388 26.30 15.33 14.09
N GLU A 389 25.68 15.17 12.91
CA GLU A 389 24.95 16.23 12.23
C GLU A 389 23.49 15.85 11.89
N THR A 390 22.76 16.80 11.29
CA THR A 390 21.35 16.63 10.89
C THR A 390 21.23 16.54 9.37
N PHE A 391 20.13 15.98 8.87
CA PHE A 391 19.87 15.88 7.43
C PHE A 391 20.02 17.21 6.65
N LEU A 392 19.76 18.37 7.27
CA LEU A 392 19.89 19.68 6.64
C LEU A 392 21.34 20.11 6.37
N SER A 393 22.32 19.55 7.07
CA SER A 393 23.74 19.89 6.92
C SER A 393 24.51 18.92 6.04
N TYR A 394 23.86 17.88 5.53
CA TYR A 394 24.51 16.90 4.67
C TYR A 394 24.89 17.52 3.32
N PRO A 395 26.08 17.19 2.77
CA PRO A 395 26.58 17.77 1.52
C PRO A 395 25.76 17.33 0.30
N VAL A 396 25.05 16.22 0.44
CA VAL A 396 24.20 15.57 -0.54
C VAL A 396 22.94 15.19 0.21
N VAL A 397 21.77 15.47 -0.35
CA VAL A 397 20.48 15.18 0.28
C VAL A 397 19.59 14.43 -0.71
N PRO A 398 18.61 13.62 -0.25
CA PRO A 398 17.68 12.95 -1.15
C PRO A 398 16.88 13.97 -1.97
N SER A 399 16.48 13.59 -3.19
CA SER A 399 15.61 14.43 -3.99
C SER A 399 14.24 14.61 -3.31
N GLN A 400 13.48 15.61 -3.74
CA GLN A 400 12.13 15.84 -3.21
C GLN A 400 11.21 14.63 -3.42
N TYR A 401 11.40 13.86 -4.50
CA TYR A 401 10.69 12.61 -4.75
C TYR A 401 10.99 11.59 -3.63
N VAL A 402 12.28 11.33 -3.37
CA VAL A 402 12.70 10.38 -2.33
C VAL A 402 12.28 10.84 -0.94
N MET A 403 12.44 12.13 -0.62
CA MET A 403 11.96 12.68 0.65
C MET A 403 10.46 12.50 0.78
N GLY A 404 9.70 12.83 -0.27
CA GLY A 404 8.25 12.70 -0.27
C GLY A 404 7.75 11.27 -0.09
N SER A 405 8.53 10.24 -0.42
CA SER A 405 8.13 8.84 -0.21
C SER A 405 8.30 8.36 1.24
N PHE A 406 9.14 9.03 2.04
CA PHE A 406 9.50 8.55 3.38
C PHE A 406 9.30 9.57 4.50
N VAL A 407 9.25 10.87 4.22
CA VAL A 407 9.16 11.96 5.21
C VAL A 407 8.03 12.92 4.85
N GLY A 408 7.14 13.17 5.81
CA GLY A 408 6.00 14.09 5.64
C GLY A 408 6.44 15.55 5.57
N TYR A 409 5.58 16.44 5.06
CA TYR A 409 5.90 17.86 4.84
C TYR A 409 6.33 18.64 6.10
N GLY A 410 5.97 18.14 7.29
CA GLY A 410 6.36 18.71 8.58
C GLY A 410 7.68 18.18 9.15
N ASN A 411 8.40 17.28 8.46
CA ASN A 411 9.60 16.59 8.95
C ASN A 411 9.41 15.78 10.25
N THR A 412 8.18 15.63 10.75
CA THR A 412 7.84 14.96 12.02
C THR A 412 7.27 13.56 11.85
N THR A 413 7.00 13.16 10.62
CA THR A 413 6.37 11.88 10.29
C THR A 413 7.27 11.13 9.31
N GLU A 414 7.66 9.91 9.67
CA GLU A 414 8.60 9.12 8.87
C GLU A 414 8.11 7.69 8.66
N ILE A 415 8.40 7.15 7.48
CA ILE A 415 8.01 5.82 7.04
C ILE A 415 9.26 4.92 6.96
N PHE A 416 9.17 3.75 7.56
CA PHE A 416 10.18 2.69 7.52
C PHE A 416 9.55 1.43 6.93
N ALA A 417 9.92 1.06 5.71
CA ALA A 417 9.46 -0.17 5.08
C ALA A 417 10.44 -1.31 5.36
N PHE A 418 9.96 -2.43 5.90
CA PHE A 418 10.74 -3.63 6.14
C PHE A 418 10.27 -4.73 5.19
N SER A 419 11.18 -5.24 4.36
CA SER A 419 10.92 -6.38 3.47
C SER A 419 11.57 -7.64 4.06
N LEU A 420 10.84 -8.74 4.09
CA LEU A 420 11.26 -10.03 4.63
C LEU A 420 11.08 -11.13 3.59
N ASN A 421 12.03 -12.07 3.57
CA ASN A 421 12.00 -13.22 2.67
C ASN A 421 11.02 -14.34 3.08
N LYS A 422 10.30 -14.19 4.20
CA LYS A 422 9.37 -15.18 4.77
C LYS A 422 8.27 -14.46 5.54
N ASN A 423 7.06 -15.04 5.48
CA ASN A 423 5.91 -14.58 6.25
C ASN A 423 6.22 -14.55 7.76
N TYR A 424 5.70 -13.53 8.44
CA TYR A 424 5.89 -13.31 9.88
C TYR A 424 4.60 -13.52 10.67
N THR A 425 4.75 -13.80 11.96
CA THR A 425 3.64 -14.04 12.90
C THR A 425 3.29 -12.79 13.70
N ILE A 426 2.09 -12.77 14.29
CA ILE A 426 1.64 -11.74 15.24
C ILE A 426 2.63 -11.58 16.42
N SER A 427 3.21 -12.68 16.91
CA SER A 427 4.23 -12.62 17.97
C SER A 427 5.49 -11.87 17.54
N THR A 428 5.87 -12.01 16.26
CA THR A 428 6.99 -11.27 15.68
C THR A 428 6.65 -9.78 15.62
N LEU A 429 5.45 -9.43 15.13
CA LEU A 429 4.99 -8.05 15.05
C LEU A 429 4.87 -7.39 16.44
N ASN A 430 4.35 -8.10 17.44
CA ASN A 430 4.25 -7.60 18.81
C ASN A 430 5.62 -7.30 19.43
N SER A 431 6.63 -8.11 19.12
CA SER A 431 8.02 -7.83 19.53
C SER A 431 8.59 -6.62 18.80
N VAL A 432 8.35 -6.50 17.49
CA VAL A 432 8.73 -5.31 16.70
C VAL A 432 8.08 -4.05 17.28
N ASN A 433 6.80 -4.11 17.60
CA ASN A 433 6.05 -3.02 18.24
C ASN A 433 6.64 -2.62 19.59
N LYS A 434 6.99 -3.60 20.44
CA LYS A 434 7.66 -3.32 21.71
C LYS A 434 9.01 -2.63 21.51
N ILE A 435 9.82 -3.09 20.54
CA ILE A 435 11.09 -2.46 20.21
C ILE A 435 10.87 -1.02 19.74
N ALA A 436 9.98 -0.79 18.77
CA ALA A 436 9.64 0.55 18.28
C ALA A 436 9.21 1.49 19.42
N SER A 437 8.32 1.02 20.30
CA SER A 437 7.84 1.79 21.45
C SER A 437 8.95 2.22 22.42
N SER A 438 9.98 1.37 22.61
CA SER A 438 11.07 1.66 23.55
C SER A 438 11.99 2.80 23.11
N TYR A 439 12.10 3.04 21.80
CA TYR A 439 12.95 4.09 21.23
C TYR A 439 12.17 5.36 20.91
N VAL A 440 10.94 5.23 20.40
CA VAL A 440 10.17 6.38 19.89
C VAL A 440 9.36 7.04 21.00
N SER A 441 8.76 6.26 21.91
CA SER A 441 7.81 6.77 22.91
C SER A 441 8.45 7.13 24.25
N THR A 442 9.77 7.01 24.39
CA THR A 442 10.50 7.36 25.61
C THR A 442 11.20 8.72 25.46
N LYS A 443 11.41 9.43 26.58
CA LYS A 443 12.14 10.70 26.57
C LYS A 443 13.60 10.44 26.13
N PRO A 444 14.18 11.30 25.28
CA PRO A 444 13.75 12.67 24.96
C PRO A 444 12.81 12.85 23.76
N VAL A 445 12.45 11.79 23.03
CA VAL A 445 11.78 11.89 21.71
C VAL A 445 10.26 12.04 21.83
N ASN A 446 9.61 11.35 22.77
CA ASN A 446 8.17 11.46 23.05
C ASN A 446 7.26 11.33 21.78
N GLY A 447 7.68 10.54 20.80
CA GLY A 447 6.95 10.27 19.56
C GLY A 447 5.93 9.15 19.67
N VAL A 448 5.13 8.99 18.62
CA VAL A 448 4.17 7.88 18.46
C VAL A 448 4.59 7.04 17.27
N TYR A 449 4.33 5.74 17.30
CA TYR A 449 4.59 4.83 16.19
C TYR A 449 3.33 4.04 15.84
N TYR A 450 3.25 3.63 14.57
CA TYR A 450 2.17 2.82 14.02
C TYR A 450 2.78 1.81 13.04
N THR A 451 2.53 0.52 13.23
CA THR A 451 2.74 -0.50 12.19
C THR A 451 1.61 -0.52 11.17
N ALA A 452 1.97 -0.59 9.89
CA ALA A 452 1.11 -0.69 8.73
C ALA A 452 1.54 -1.83 7.80
N GLY A 453 0.73 -2.10 6.78
CA GLY A 453 0.91 -3.19 5.83
C GLY A 453 -0.37 -4.01 5.72
N THR A 454 -0.61 -4.61 4.55
CA THR A 454 -1.80 -5.44 4.31
C THR A 454 -1.82 -6.65 5.25
N ASP A 455 -0.68 -7.34 5.37
CA ASP A 455 -0.52 -8.49 6.28
C ASP A 455 -0.73 -8.10 7.76
N VAL A 456 -0.28 -6.88 8.15
CA VAL A 456 -0.49 -6.35 9.50
C VAL A 456 -1.96 -6.09 9.76
N LEU A 457 -2.66 -5.50 8.78
CA LEU A 457 -4.07 -5.19 8.88
C LEU A 457 -4.91 -6.47 8.97
N ASP A 458 -4.66 -7.45 8.09
CA ASP A 458 -5.36 -8.73 8.06
C ASP A 458 -5.20 -9.48 9.40
N GLN A 459 -3.98 -9.55 9.94
CA GLN A 459 -3.72 -10.18 11.23
C GLN A 459 -4.37 -9.43 12.41
N GLN A 460 -4.42 -8.10 12.37
CA GLN A 460 -5.10 -7.30 13.38
C GLN A 460 -6.62 -7.51 13.33
N ILE A 461 -7.20 -7.54 12.13
CA ILE A 461 -8.63 -7.84 11.95
C ILE A 461 -8.93 -9.24 12.47
N GLU A 462 -8.14 -10.26 12.13
CA GLU A 462 -8.30 -11.61 12.67
C GLU A 462 -8.36 -11.60 14.20
N GLN A 463 -7.43 -10.92 14.86
CA GLN A 463 -7.38 -10.85 16.31
C GLN A 463 -8.60 -10.14 16.92
N GLU A 464 -9.01 -9.00 16.36
CA GLU A 464 -10.18 -8.24 16.84
C GLU A 464 -11.48 -9.01 16.62
N VAL A 465 -11.63 -9.68 15.45
CA VAL A 465 -12.77 -10.55 15.15
C VAL A 465 -12.85 -11.70 16.15
N MET A 466 -11.76 -12.40 16.40
CA MET A 466 -11.76 -13.53 17.32
C MET A 466 -12.04 -13.10 18.76
N THR A 467 -11.45 -12.00 19.21
CA THR A 467 -11.65 -11.48 20.57
C THR A 467 -13.09 -10.99 20.76
N GLY A 468 -13.60 -10.22 19.79
CA GLY A 468 -14.97 -9.73 19.75
C GLY A 468 -16.01 -10.83 19.71
N LEU A 469 -15.79 -11.85 18.86
CA LEU A 469 -16.64 -13.03 18.74
C LEU A 469 -16.78 -13.78 20.07
N VAL A 470 -15.66 -14.05 20.74
CA VAL A 470 -15.67 -14.76 22.03
C VAL A 470 -16.47 -13.96 23.08
N ARG A 471 -16.28 -12.63 23.14
CA ARG A 471 -17.03 -11.76 24.06
C ARG A 471 -18.53 -11.80 23.78
N ALA A 472 -18.94 -11.57 22.54
CA ALA A 472 -20.33 -11.60 22.12
C ALA A 472 -21.00 -12.94 22.45
N LEU A 473 -20.35 -14.06 22.12
CA LEU A 473 -20.89 -15.39 22.38
C LEU A 473 -21.06 -15.70 23.86
N ILE A 474 -20.07 -15.36 24.70
CA ILE A 474 -20.18 -15.57 26.15
C ILE A 474 -21.40 -14.81 26.71
N ILE A 475 -21.56 -13.55 26.30
CA ILE A 475 -22.69 -12.71 26.74
C ILE A 475 -24.01 -13.32 26.26
N GLY A 476 -24.12 -13.65 24.96
CA GLY A 476 -25.32 -14.24 24.38
C GLY A 476 -25.72 -15.57 25.02
N ILE A 477 -24.75 -16.45 25.28
CA ILE A 477 -24.98 -17.76 25.93
C ILE A 477 -25.46 -17.56 27.37
N VAL A 478 -24.77 -16.73 28.15
CA VAL A 478 -25.12 -16.48 29.57
C VAL A 478 -26.53 -15.91 29.68
N LEU A 479 -26.86 -14.91 28.86
CA LEU A 479 -28.19 -14.29 28.87
C LEU A 479 -29.27 -15.24 28.35
N SER A 480 -28.98 -16.06 27.31
CA SER A 480 -29.90 -17.09 26.83
C SER A 480 -30.22 -18.12 27.92
N ILE A 481 -29.21 -18.67 28.60
CA ILE A 481 -29.39 -19.60 29.72
C ILE A 481 -30.22 -18.94 30.83
N LEU A 482 -29.95 -17.67 31.15
CA LEU A 482 -30.70 -16.92 32.15
C LEU A 482 -32.18 -16.77 31.77
N ILE A 483 -32.48 -16.32 30.55
CA ILE A 483 -33.85 -16.12 30.04
C ILE A 483 -34.62 -17.43 30.05
N VAL A 484 -34.06 -18.49 29.47
CA VAL A 484 -34.70 -19.82 29.40
C VAL A 484 -34.88 -20.41 30.80
N GLY A 485 -33.85 -20.29 31.64
CA GLY A 485 -33.87 -20.72 33.04
C GLY A 485 -34.96 -20.02 33.85
N LEU A 486 -35.13 -18.71 33.70
CA LEU A 486 -36.19 -17.95 34.34
C LEU A 486 -37.58 -18.31 33.80
N PHE A 487 -37.72 -18.48 32.48
CA PHE A 487 -39.00 -18.81 31.84
C PHE A 487 -39.51 -20.19 32.27
N PHE A 488 -38.66 -21.23 32.22
CA PHE A 488 -39.03 -22.57 32.62
C PHE A 488 -38.91 -22.82 34.12
N ARG A 489 -38.20 -21.95 34.86
CA ARG A 489 -37.83 -22.14 36.27
C ARG A 489 -37.13 -23.48 36.52
N SER A 490 -36.30 -23.89 35.56
CA SER A 490 -35.61 -25.17 35.54
C SER A 490 -34.18 -24.98 35.04
N PRO A 491 -33.16 -25.34 35.83
CA PRO A 491 -31.77 -25.34 35.36
C PRO A 491 -31.55 -26.31 34.19
N VAL A 492 -32.19 -27.48 34.22
CA VAL A 492 -32.03 -28.49 33.15
C VAL A 492 -32.56 -27.95 31.83
N ALA A 493 -33.72 -27.29 31.86
CA ALA A 493 -34.30 -26.65 30.68
C ALA A 493 -33.40 -25.53 30.12
N ALA A 494 -32.72 -24.80 30.99
CA ALA A 494 -31.82 -23.71 30.61
C ALA A 494 -30.61 -24.18 29.78
N PHE A 495 -30.05 -25.34 30.10
CA PHE A 495 -28.88 -25.88 29.40
C PHE A 495 -29.22 -26.61 28.09
N LEU A 496 -30.49 -26.96 27.84
CA LEU A 496 -30.88 -27.68 26.63
C LEU A 496 -30.63 -26.89 25.34
N PRO A 497 -31.09 -25.63 25.21
CA PRO A 497 -30.73 -24.76 24.08
C PRO A 497 -29.23 -24.71 23.81
N PHE A 498 -28.45 -24.46 24.87
CA PHE A 498 -26.99 -24.40 24.78
C PHE A 498 -26.36 -25.71 24.27
N SER A 499 -26.82 -26.86 24.75
CA SER A 499 -26.31 -28.16 24.31
C SER A 499 -26.57 -28.43 22.83
N LEU A 500 -27.77 -28.08 22.33
CA LEU A 500 -28.10 -28.21 20.91
C LEU A 500 -27.35 -27.19 20.06
N PHE A 501 -27.19 -25.96 20.57
CA PHE A 501 -26.37 -24.93 19.93
C PHE A 501 -24.94 -25.42 19.70
N LEU A 502 -24.27 -25.95 20.74
CA LEU A 502 -22.90 -26.46 20.62
C LEU A 502 -22.81 -27.60 19.61
N MET A 503 -23.73 -28.56 19.71
CA MET A 503 -23.76 -29.71 18.81
C MET A 503 -24.00 -29.31 17.37
N SER A 504 -24.98 -28.41 17.14
CA SER A 504 -25.29 -27.88 15.82
C SER A 504 -24.11 -27.10 15.26
N SER A 505 -23.46 -26.26 16.07
CA SER A 505 -22.30 -25.47 15.65
C SER A 505 -21.17 -26.37 15.19
N ILE A 506 -20.72 -27.32 16.03
CA ILE A 506 -19.62 -28.22 15.68
C ILE A 506 -19.90 -29.01 14.39
N ILE A 507 -21.11 -29.54 14.24
CA ILE A 507 -21.51 -30.27 13.03
C ILE A 507 -21.52 -29.35 11.81
N SER A 508 -22.06 -28.13 11.96
CA SER A 508 -22.17 -27.16 10.86
C SER A 508 -20.81 -26.65 10.42
N PHE A 509 -19.92 -26.31 11.35
CA PHE A 509 -18.53 -25.94 11.05
C PHE A 509 -17.79 -27.06 10.33
N GLY A 510 -17.89 -28.30 10.81
CA GLY A 510 -17.26 -29.44 10.15
C GLY A 510 -17.80 -29.72 8.75
N LEU A 511 -19.11 -29.59 8.53
CA LEU A 511 -19.71 -29.72 7.19
C LEU A 511 -19.30 -28.57 6.26
N ASN A 512 -19.24 -27.34 6.77
CA ASN A 512 -18.84 -26.18 6.00
C ASN A 512 -17.35 -26.25 5.61
N ASP A 513 -16.46 -26.70 6.49
CA ASP A 513 -15.05 -26.95 6.16
C ASP A 513 -14.94 -27.95 4.99
N LEU A 514 -15.64 -29.08 5.08
CA LEU A 514 -15.65 -30.08 4.02
C LEU A 514 -16.21 -29.53 2.70
N LEU A 515 -17.27 -28.72 2.77
CA LEU A 515 -17.88 -28.07 1.60
C LEU A 515 -16.90 -27.11 0.91
N TYR A 516 -16.29 -26.20 1.67
CA TYR A 516 -15.41 -25.18 1.10
C TYR A 516 -14.08 -25.76 0.62
N ARG A 517 -13.50 -26.69 1.38
CA ARG A 517 -12.23 -27.32 1.04
C ARG A 517 -12.32 -28.26 -0.16
N TYR A 518 -13.32 -29.13 -0.20
CA TYR A 518 -13.38 -30.22 -1.19
C TYR A 518 -14.35 -29.99 -2.35
N ILE A 519 -15.39 -29.15 -2.19
CA ILE A 519 -16.43 -28.97 -3.22
C ILE A 519 -16.29 -27.61 -3.90
N LEU A 520 -16.22 -26.52 -3.11
CA LEU A 520 -16.19 -25.16 -3.66
C LEU A 520 -14.77 -24.69 -3.98
N HIS A 521 -13.74 -25.28 -3.37
CA HIS A 521 -12.34 -24.90 -3.51
C HIS A 521 -12.11 -23.40 -3.29
N SER A 522 -12.76 -22.85 -2.26
CA SER A 522 -12.74 -21.43 -1.91
C SER A 522 -12.51 -21.26 -0.41
N THR A 523 -12.07 -20.09 0.00
CA THR A 523 -12.08 -19.64 1.40
C THR A 523 -13.43 -19.01 1.74
N VAL A 524 -13.67 -18.77 3.03
CA VAL A 524 -14.84 -18.03 3.54
C VAL A 524 -14.43 -16.67 4.10
N SER A 525 -15.26 -15.64 3.96
CA SER A 525 -14.97 -14.33 4.57
C SER A 525 -14.97 -14.37 6.11
N PHE A 526 -14.13 -13.54 6.74
CA PHE A 526 -13.99 -13.41 8.21
C PHE A 526 -15.29 -13.15 8.98
N VAL A 527 -16.31 -12.57 8.34
CA VAL A 527 -17.62 -12.29 8.97
C VAL A 527 -18.47 -13.56 9.09
N THR A 528 -18.24 -14.56 8.22
CA THR A 528 -19.07 -15.76 8.07
C THR A 528 -19.14 -16.62 9.34
N PRO A 529 -18.02 -16.99 10.00
CA PRO A 529 -18.08 -17.78 11.24
C PRO A 529 -18.88 -17.11 12.35
N THR A 530 -18.75 -15.79 12.48
CA THR A 530 -19.46 -14.98 13.47
C THR A 530 -20.96 -15.03 13.22
N LEU A 531 -21.40 -14.74 11.99
CA LEU A 531 -22.82 -14.78 11.64
C LEU A 531 -23.42 -16.17 11.82
N LEU A 532 -22.69 -17.22 11.45
CA LEU A 532 -23.11 -18.60 11.65
C LEU A 532 -23.36 -18.92 13.13
N LEU A 533 -22.40 -18.60 14.01
CA LEU A 533 -22.52 -18.89 15.44
C LEU A 533 -23.68 -18.15 16.09
N ILE A 534 -23.83 -16.86 15.83
CA ILE A 534 -24.93 -16.09 16.44
C ILE A 534 -26.28 -16.54 15.90
N LEU A 535 -26.39 -16.77 14.59
CA LEU A 535 -27.62 -17.29 14.00
C LEU A 535 -27.99 -18.65 14.62
N LEU A 536 -27.02 -19.56 14.74
CA LEU A 536 -27.23 -20.86 15.37
C LEU A 536 -27.64 -20.73 16.83
N LEU A 537 -27.03 -19.82 17.60
CA LEU A 537 -27.38 -19.59 18.99
C LEU A 537 -28.84 -19.15 19.13
N GLY A 538 -29.28 -18.20 18.29
CA GLY A 538 -30.65 -17.72 18.26
C GLY A 538 -31.65 -18.81 17.82
N LEU A 539 -31.46 -19.36 16.62
CA LEU A 539 -32.39 -20.31 16.01
C LEU A 539 -32.51 -21.62 16.80
N THR A 540 -31.39 -22.20 17.22
CA THR A 540 -31.45 -23.45 18.00
C THR A 540 -32.18 -23.23 19.32
N SER A 541 -31.91 -22.10 19.99
CA SER A 541 -32.61 -21.76 21.21
C SER A 541 -34.10 -21.57 20.97
N ASP A 542 -34.48 -20.90 19.89
CA ASP A 542 -35.88 -20.69 19.54
C ASP A 542 -36.62 -22.02 19.28
N TYR A 543 -36.03 -22.88 18.46
CA TYR A 543 -36.59 -24.20 18.15
C TYR A 543 -36.72 -25.06 19.41
N VAL A 544 -35.69 -25.08 20.26
CA VAL A 544 -35.71 -25.84 21.52
C VAL A 544 -36.78 -25.30 22.47
N VAL A 545 -36.83 -23.99 22.71
CA VAL A 545 -37.78 -23.37 23.63
C VAL A 545 -39.22 -23.59 23.14
N TYR A 546 -39.48 -23.47 21.85
CA TYR A 546 -40.82 -23.68 21.29
C TYR A 546 -41.28 -25.14 21.46
N ILE A 547 -40.48 -26.13 21.03
CA ILE A 547 -40.81 -27.56 21.20
C ILE A 547 -40.93 -27.90 22.69
N MET A 548 -40.03 -27.39 23.53
CA MET A 548 -40.05 -27.63 24.97
C MET A 548 -41.29 -27.04 25.64
N SER A 549 -41.73 -25.84 25.24
CA SER A 549 -42.95 -25.21 25.74
C SER A 549 -44.18 -26.09 25.44
N ARG A 550 -44.22 -26.67 24.24
CA ARG A 550 -45.30 -27.58 23.83
C ARG A 550 -45.23 -28.91 24.56
N TYR A 551 -44.04 -29.50 24.66
CA TYR A 551 -43.81 -30.73 25.41
C TYR A 551 -44.25 -30.58 26.87
N ARG A 552 -43.90 -29.47 27.53
CA ARG A 552 -44.34 -29.14 28.88
C ARG A 552 -45.88 -29.12 28.98
N ARG A 553 -46.55 -28.47 28.02
CA ARG A 553 -48.00 -28.35 28.01
C ARG A 553 -48.69 -29.70 27.89
N GLU A 554 -48.23 -30.57 26.99
CA GLU A 554 -48.80 -31.90 26.82
C GLU A 554 -48.43 -32.83 27.97
N LEU A 555 -47.25 -32.67 28.60
CA LEU A 555 -46.82 -33.47 29.75
C LEU A 555 -47.73 -33.30 30.98
N TYR A 556 -48.26 -32.09 31.19
CA TYR A 556 -49.16 -31.79 32.31
C TYR A 556 -50.66 -31.88 31.96
N ARG A 557 -50.98 -32.28 30.72
CA ARG A 557 -52.35 -32.52 30.26
C ARG A 557 -52.76 -33.97 30.59
N ASN A 558 -54.01 -34.16 31.00
CA ASN A 558 -54.52 -35.50 31.28
C ASN A 558 -54.84 -36.24 29.96
N GLY A 559 -54.12 -37.33 29.69
CA GLY A 559 -54.38 -38.26 28.57
C GLY A 559 -53.54 -37.99 27.32
N GLY A 560 -52.89 -39.06 26.80
CA GLY A 560 -52.03 -39.04 25.60
C GLY A 560 -50.53 -39.09 25.92
N ASP A 561 -49.72 -39.53 24.95
CA ASP A 561 -48.25 -39.47 25.04
C ASP A 561 -47.79 -38.05 24.64
N PRO A 562 -47.07 -37.31 25.51
CA PRO A 562 -46.66 -35.94 25.24
C PRO A 562 -45.63 -35.82 24.11
N ILE A 563 -44.88 -36.88 23.80
CA ILE A 563 -43.79 -36.81 22.83
C ILE A 563 -44.31 -36.81 21.38
N PRO A 564 -45.17 -37.75 20.94
CA PRO A 564 -45.72 -37.74 19.60
C PRO A 564 -46.56 -36.49 19.30
N GLU A 565 -47.32 -35.98 20.27
CA GLU A 565 -48.16 -34.80 20.06
C GLU A 565 -47.33 -33.50 20.01
N SER A 566 -46.29 -33.35 20.85
CA SER A 566 -45.38 -32.21 20.73
C SER A 566 -44.62 -32.22 19.40
N SER A 567 -44.13 -33.39 18.96
CA SER A 567 -43.49 -33.55 17.64
C SER A 567 -44.45 -33.23 16.50
N LYS A 568 -45.70 -33.73 16.55
CA LYS A 568 -46.73 -33.51 15.52
C LYS A 568 -46.96 -32.03 15.23
N TRP A 569 -47.12 -31.21 16.27
CA TRP A 569 -47.48 -29.80 16.13
C TRP A 569 -46.28 -28.87 16.17
N ALA A 570 -45.45 -28.96 17.21
CA ALA A 570 -44.31 -28.05 17.38
C ALA A 570 -43.14 -28.43 16.46
N GLY A 571 -42.85 -29.72 16.30
CA GLY A 571 -41.82 -30.18 15.36
C GLY A 571 -42.14 -29.82 13.90
N HIS A 572 -43.39 -30.02 13.50
CA HIS A 572 -43.85 -29.57 12.18
C HIS A 572 -43.68 -28.06 11.98
N ALA A 573 -44.09 -27.25 12.96
CA ALA A 573 -43.97 -25.80 12.89
C ALA A 573 -42.51 -25.34 12.81
N VAL A 574 -41.60 -25.93 13.61
CA VAL A 574 -40.15 -25.65 13.56
C VAL A 574 -39.54 -26.03 12.22
N PHE A 575 -39.89 -27.20 11.67
CA PHE A 575 -39.39 -27.59 10.35
C PHE A 575 -39.81 -26.61 9.27
N THR A 576 -41.06 -26.16 9.35
CA THR A 576 -41.58 -25.25 8.35
C THR A 576 -41.03 -23.84 8.42
N SER A 577 -40.77 -23.35 9.63
CA SER A 577 -40.18 -22.03 9.82
C SER A 577 -38.70 -22.10 9.39
N GLY A 578 -37.97 -23.11 9.86
CA GLY A 578 -36.57 -23.28 9.52
C GLY A 578 -36.28 -23.54 8.03
N ILE A 579 -37.17 -24.20 7.27
CA ILE A 579 -36.93 -24.36 5.82
C ILE A 579 -37.07 -23.02 5.07
N THR A 580 -37.93 -22.12 5.54
CA THR A 580 -38.01 -20.76 4.97
C THR A 580 -36.76 -19.96 5.28
N VAL A 581 -36.20 -20.13 6.49
CA VAL A 581 -34.92 -19.51 6.87
C VAL A 581 -33.77 -20.05 6.01
N ALA A 582 -33.64 -21.37 5.88
CA ALA A 582 -32.60 -21.99 5.07
C ALA A 582 -32.67 -21.54 3.61
N LEU A 583 -33.88 -21.45 3.04
CA LEU A 583 -34.06 -20.98 1.67
C LEU A 583 -33.70 -19.50 1.50
N SER A 584 -33.99 -18.66 2.49
CA SER A 584 -33.63 -17.24 2.47
C SER A 584 -32.11 -17.04 2.35
N TYR A 585 -31.34 -17.84 3.09
CA TYR A 585 -29.89 -17.82 3.01
C TYR A 585 -29.32 -18.49 1.74
N ILE A 586 -30.01 -19.48 1.16
CA ILE A 586 -29.68 -20.00 -0.17
C ILE A 586 -29.85 -18.91 -1.23
N VAL A 587 -30.93 -18.11 -1.16
CA VAL A 587 -31.13 -16.97 -2.05
C VAL A 587 -29.96 -15.98 -1.90
N LEU A 588 -29.57 -15.64 -0.66
CA LEU A 588 -28.40 -14.76 -0.42
C LEU A 588 -27.12 -15.28 -1.10
N TYR A 589 -26.85 -16.58 -1.03
CA TYR A 589 -25.71 -17.21 -1.70
C TYR A 589 -25.77 -17.07 -3.24
N LEU A 590 -26.96 -17.28 -3.84
CA LEU A 590 -27.14 -17.22 -5.29
C LEU A 590 -26.87 -15.82 -5.88
N PHE A 591 -27.11 -14.77 -5.10
CA PHE A 591 -26.88 -13.39 -5.51
C PHE A 591 -25.42 -12.92 -5.41
N LYS A 592 -24.51 -13.74 -4.85
CA LYS A 592 -23.07 -13.49 -4.84
C LYS A 592 -22.67 -12.10 -4.32
N VAL A 593 -23.30 -11.64 -3.25
CA VAL A 593 -22.93 -10.37 -2.63
C VAL A 593 -21.56 -10.52 -1.95
N PRO A 594 -20.59 -9.62 -2.23
CA PRO A 594 -19.26 -9.65 -1.62
C PRO A 594 -19.34 -9.71 -0.09
N ILE A 595 -18.38 -10.38 0.55
CA ILE A 595 -18.34 -10.71 2.00
C ILE A 595 -19.48 -11.63 2.51
N PHE A 596 -20.72 -11.50 2.02
CA PHE A 596 -21.91 -12.11 2.63
C PHE A 596 -22.47 -13.33 1.90
N SER A 597 -22.08 -13.59 0.66
CA SER A 597 -22.56 -14.76 -0.09
C SER A 597 -22.20 -16.07 0.62
N ASP A 598 -21.00 -16.14 1.20
CA ASP A 598 -20.53 -17.32 1.94
C ASP A 598 -21.34 -17.57 3.21
N ALA A 599 -21.71 -16.49 3.90
CA ALA A 599 -22.64 -16.55 5.03
C ALA A 599 -23.98 -17.16 4.61
N GLY A 600 -24.43 -16.96 3.37
CA GLY A 600 -25.65 -17.59 2.83
C GLY A 600 -25.60 -19.12 2.90
N ILE A 601 -24.65 -19.77 2.23
CA ILE A 601 -24.62 -21.23 2.20
C ILE A 601 -24.28 -21.83 3.57
N THR A 602 -23.34 -21.23 4.30
CA THR A 602 -22.93 -21.72 5.62
C THR A 602 -24.05 -21.64 6.64
N ASN A 603 -24.81 -20.53 6.65
CA ASN A 603 -26.01 -20.37 7.49
C ASN A 603 -27.10 -21.36 7.08
N ALA A 604 -27.36 -21.56 5.79
CA ALA A 604 -28.36 -22.51 5.32
C ALA A 604 -28.06 -23.95 5.79
N VAL A 605 -26.81 -24.41 5.69
CA VAL A 605 -26.36 -25.69 6.24
C VAL A 605 -26.60 -25.73 7.74
N GLY A 606 -26.21 -24.69 8.46
CA GLY A 606 -26.39 -24.59 9.91
C GLY A 606 -27.85 -24.68 10.35
N VAL A 607 -28.75 -24.01 9.62
CA VAL A 607 -30.19 -24.06 9.89
C VAL A 607 -30.75 -25.46 9.63
N ILE A 608 -30.36 -26.13 8.54
CA ILE A 608 -30.80 -27.50 8.23
C ILE A 608 -30.38 -28.47 9.35
N VAL A 609 -29.12 -28.40 9.78
CA VAL A 609 -28.59 -29.22 10.89
C VAL A 609 -29.39 -28.94 12.17
N SER A 610 -29.66 -27.67 12.47
CA SER A 610 -30.44 -27.27 13.64
C SER A 610 -31.85 -27.86 13.65
N ILE A 611 -32.55 -27.82 12.51
CA ILE A 611 -33.89 -28.39 12.36
C ILE A 611 -33.87 -29.91 12.55
N MET A 612 -32.86 -30.59 11.98
CA MET A 612 -32.72 -32.04 12.10
C MET A 612 -32.47 -32.44 13.56
N LEU A 613 -31.58 -31.74 14.27
CA LEU A 613 -31.32 -31.95 15.69
C LEU A 613 -32.56 -31.67 16.56
N ALA A 614 -33.25 -30.57 16.31
CA ALA A 614 -34.46 -30.20 17.07
C ALA A 614 -35.60 -31.22 16.91
N ASN A 615 -35.76 -31.82 15.72
CA ASN A 615 -36.82 -32.79 15.45
C ASN A 615 -36.48 -34.25 15.78
N THR A 616 -35.21 -34.57 16.03
CA THR A 616 -34.77 -35.94 16.30
C THR A 616 -34.06 -36.06 17.64
N PHE A 617 -32.90 -35.42 17.79
CA PHE A 617 -32.07 -35.47 18.99
C PHE A 617 -32.80 -34.92 20.21
N LEU A 618 -33.39 -33.73 20.12
CA LEU A 618 -34.13 -33.12 21.23
C LEU A 618 -35.31 -34.00 21.68
N ILE A 619 -36.04 -34.57 20.74
CA ILE A 619 -37.19 -35.46 21.00
C ILE A 619 -36.73 -36.75 21.70
N ALA A 620 -35.63 -37.36 21.25
CA ALA A 620 -35.03 -38.51 21.90
C ALA A 620 -34.58 -38.19 23.33
N LEU A 621 -34.09 -36.97 23.56
CA LEU A 621 -33.64 -36.47 24.85
C LEU A 621 -34.83 -36.27 25.82
N PHE A 622 -35.97 -35.75 25.34
CA PHE A 622 -37.21 -35.70 26.14
C PHE A 622 -37.73 -37.08 26.55
N SER A 623 -37.60 -38.10 25.70
CA SER A 623 -37.95 -39.49 26.04
C SER A 623 -37.16 -40.02 27.24
N ARG A 624 -35.90 -39.58 27.39
CA ARG A 624 -35.01 -40.00 28.48
C ARG A 624 -35.14 -39.14 29.73
N LEU A 625 -35.25 -37.83 29.59
CA LEU A 625 -35.35 -36.91 30.74
C LEU A 625 -36.75 -36.88 31.35
N GLY A 626 -37.80 -37.01 30.54
CA GLY A 626 -39.18 -36.96 31.00
C GLY A 626 -39.47 -35.72 31.84
N TYR A 627 -40.05 -35.93 33.03
CA TYR A 627 -40.36 -34.87 34.00
C TYR A 627 -39.12 -34.16 34.55
N ARG A 628 -37.93 -34.78 34.51
CA ARG A 628 -36.69 -34.19 35.06
C ARG A 628 -36.26 -32.94 34.30
N THR A 629 -36.69 -32.80 33.04
CA THR A 629 -36.46 -31.62 32.20
C THR A 629 -36.92 -30.31 32.87
N PHE A 630 -38.01 -30.36 33.63
CA PHE A 630 -38.61 -29.17 34.26
C PHE A 630 -38.39 -29.10 35.77
N TRP A 631 -37.53 -29.95 36.33
CA TRP A 631 -37.22 -29.91 37.75
C TRP A 631 -36.50 -28.61 38.14
N PRO A 632 -36.87 -27.92 39.23
CA PRO A 632 -37.84 -28.28 40.29
C PRO A 632 -39.29 -27.79 40.05
N ALA A 633 -39.56 -27.06 38.98
CA ALA A 633 -40.85 -26.43 38.73
C ALA A 633 -41.96 -27.46 38.40
N LYS A 634 -43.04 -27.45 39.20
CA LYS A 634 -44.25 -28.28 38.98
C LYS A 634 -45.46 -27.49 38.45
N ASN A 635 -45.27 -26.21 38.12
CA ASN A 635 -46.38 -25.30 37.86
C ASN A 635 -47.00 -25.54 36.47
N LYS A 636 -48.34 -25.62 36.44
CA LYS A 636 -49.14 -25.87 35.22
C LYS A 636 -49.42 -24.63 34.36
N ARG A 637 -49.34 -23.42 34.92
CA ARG A 637 -49.68 -22.18 34.21
C ARG A 637 -48.52 -21.68 33.36
N ILE A 638 -48.85 -21.22 32.15
CA ILE A 638 -47.90 -20.59 31.22
C ILE A 638 -47.63 -19.15 31.72
N PRO A 639 -46.37 -18.67 31.69
CA PRO A 639 -46.05 -17.28 32.05
C PRO A 639 -46.81 -16.27 31.17
N MET A 640 -47.17 -15.11 31.73
CA MET A 640 -47.78 -13.95 31.02
C MET A 640 -49.17 -14.14 30.38
N GLU A 641 -49.85 -15.26 30.61
CA GLU A 641 -51.19 -15.53 30.05
C GLU A 641 -52.21 -14.41 30.34
N GLY A 642 -52.25 -13.90 31.57
CA GLY A 642 -53.17 -12.82 31.96
C GLY A 642 -52.84 -11.44 31.35
N THR A 643 -51.57 -11.18 31.05
CA THR A 643 -51.17 -9.95 30.33
C THR A 643 -51.60 -10.05 28.87
N MET A 644 -51.41 -11.22 28.25
CA MET A 644 -51.79 -11.47 26.86
C MET A 644 -53.31 -11.45 26.66
N GLU A 645 -54.08 -11.88 27.67
CA GLU A 645 -55.53 -11.73 27.68
C GLU A 645 -55.99 -10.27 27.67
N ARG A 646 -55.28 -9.36 28.37
CA ARG A 646 -55.56 -7.93 28.29
C ARG A 646 -55.21 -7.35 26.92
N ILE A 647 -54.05 -7.74 26.37
CA ILE A 647 -53.59 -7.30 25.05
C ILE A 647 -54.58 -7.74 23.97
N SER A 648 -55.02 -8.99 23.98
CA SER A 648 -55.99 -9.50 23.00
C SER A 648 -57.32 -8.72 23.06
N GLY A 649 -57.79 -8.36 24.26
CA GLY A 649 -58.97 -7.50 24.43
C GLY A 649 -58.79 -6.09 23.85
N ILE A 650 -57.61 -5.47 24.04
CA ILE A 650 -57.28 -4.15 23.46
C ILE A 650 -57.30 -4.22 21.93
N VAL A 651 -56.67 -5.25 21.36
CA VAL A 651 -56.57 -5.43 19.90
C VAL A 651 -57.95 -5.65 19.29
N LEU A 652 -58.78 -6.47 19.92
CA LEU A 652 -60.14 -6.74 19.46
C LEU A 652 -60.98 -5.45 19.39
N ARG A 653 -60.86 -4.57 20.40
CA ARG A 653 -61.61 -3.31 20.49
C ARG A 653 -61.08 -2.22 19.55
N ASN A 654 -59.76 -2.16 19.33
CA ASN A 654 -59.09 -1.05 18.65
C ASN A 654 -58.44 -1.40 17.29
N LYS A 655 -58.71 -2.58 16.71
CA LYS A 655 -58.07 -3.09 15.47
C LYS A 655 -57.90 -2.08 14.33
N LYS A 656 -58.90 -1.22 14.06
CA LYS A 656 -58.81 -0.19 13.00
C LYS A 656 -57.79 0.92 13.35
N LYS A 657 -57.78 1.39 14.59
CA LYS A 657 -56.85 2.45 15.04
C LYS A 657 -55.41 1.95 15.04
N ILE A 658 -55.21 0.73 15.51
CA ILE A 658 -53.91 0.05 15.53
C ILE A 658 -53.33 -0.04 14.11
N LEU A 659 -54.14 -0.45 13.13
CA LEU A 659 -53.72 -0.52 11.73
C LEU A 659 -53.30 0.85 11.14
N VAL A 660 -54.05 1.92 11.46
CA VAL A 660 -53.72 3.28 10.98
C VAL A 660 -52.40 3.76 11.57
N ILE A 661 -52.20 3.56 12.88
CA ILE A 661 -50.93 3.89 13.55
C ILE A 661 -49.78 3.12 12.91
N PHE A 662 -49.97 1.82 12.67
CA PHE A 662 -48.96 1.00 12.02
C PHE A 662 -48.59 1.51 10.63
N MET A 663 -49.57 1.82 9.78
CA MET A 663 -49.31 2.37 8.45
C MET A 663 -48.55 3.70 8.54
N LEU A 664 -48.95 4.62 9.43
CA LEU A 664 -48.25 5.89 9.60
C LEU A 664 -46.79 5.69 10.02
N VAL A 665 -46.54 4.78 10.97
CA VAL A 665 -45.19 4.46 11.43
C VAL A 665 -44.38 3.79 10.31
N ALA A 666 -44.95 2.81 9.60
CA ALA A 666 -44.27 2.11 8.51
C ALA A 666 -43.89 3.04 7.35
N PHE A 667 -44.82 3.90 6.89
CA PHE A 667 -44.54 4.87 5.83
C PHE A 667 -43.57 5.97 6.27
N GLY A 668 -43.68 6.46 7.52
CA GLY A 668 -42.71 7.40 8.10
C GLY A 668 -41.31 6.79 8.17
N SER A 669 -41.20 5.54 8.61
CA SER A 669 -39.93 4.80 8.64
C SER A 669 -39.35 4.57 7.26
N LEU A 670 -40.18 4.26 6.27
CA LEU A 670 -39.73 4.08 4.88
C LEU A 670 -39.13 5.38 4.31
N TYR A 671 -39.72 6.53 4.63
CA TYR A 671 -39.18 7.83 4.20
C TYR A 671 -37.80 8.11 4.79
N VAL A 672 -37.62 7.87 6.10
CA VAL A 672 -36.32 8.06 6.78
C VAL A 672 -35.28 7.09 6.23
N TYR A 673 -35.64 5.82 6.05
CA TYR A 673 -34.79 4.80 5.44
C TYR A 673 -34.33 5.22 4.03
N ALA A 674 -35.26 5.64 3.17
CA ALA A 674 -34.95 6.05 1.79
C ALA A 674 -34.16 7.36 1.69
N SER A 675 -34.26 8.24 2.69
CA SER A 675 -33.57 9.54 2.70
C SER A 675 -32.17 9.49 3.31
N THR A 676 -31.82 8.43 4.04
CA THR A 676 -30.54 8.32 4.74
C THR A 676 -29.50 7.67 3.83
N PRO A 677 -28.37 8.33 3.53
CA PRO A 677 -27.35 7.78 2.65
C PRO A 677 -26.61 6.61 3.31
N THR A 678 -26.28 5.59 2.51
CA THR A 678 -25.36 4.50 2.87
C THR A 678 -24.05 4.64 2.10
N ASN A 679 -22.98 4.00 2.58
CA ASN A 679 -21.69 3.95 1.87
C ASN A 679 -21.00 2.59 2.04
N MET A 680 -19.74 2.50 1.58
CA MET A 680 -18.89 1.31 1.67
C MET A 680 -17.60 1.59 2.45
N ASN A 681 -17.66 2.42 3.50
CA ASN A 681 -16.49 2.76 4.30
C ASN A 681 -16.25 1.72 5.42
N VAL A 682 -15.92 0.49 5.03
CA VAL A 682 -15.69 -0.64 5.97
C VAL A 682 -14.51 -0.35 6.91
N PHE A 683 -13.48 0.36 6.44
CA PHE A 683 -12.29 0.70 7.23
C PHE A 683 -12.56 1.66 8.39
N SER A 684 -13.56 2.54 8.28
CA SER A 684 -13.95 3.42 9.40
C SER A 684 -14.61 2.70 10.57
N LEU A 685 -14.98 1.43 10.38
CA LEU A 685 -15.82 0.63 11.28
C LEU A 685 -15.06 -0.56 11.87
N ILE A 686 -13.79 -0.68 11.50
CA ILE A 686 -12.83 -1.51 12.20
C ILE A 686 -12.31 -0.65 13.37
N PRO A 687 -12.10 -1.23 14.57
CA PRO A 687 -11.45 -0.55 15.68
C PRO A 687 -10.21 0.21 15.21
N PRO A 688 -9.89 1.36 15.84
CA PRO A 688 -8.71 2.14 15.50
C PRO A 688 -7.44 1.30 15.76
N SER A 689 -7.05 0.54 14.74
CA SER A 689 -5.89 -0.32 14.73
C SER A 689 -4.70 0.49 14.28
N SER A 690 -3.51 0.00 14.63
CA SER A 690 -2.28 0.63 14.19
C SER A 690 -2.20 0.75 12.66
N GLY A 691 -2.74 -0.23 11.91
CA GLY A 691 -2.76 -0.19 10.45
C GLY A 691 -3.61 0.96 9.91
N ILE A 692 -4.83 1.16 10.42
CA ILE A 692 -5.73 2.22 9.93
C ILE A 692 -5.24 3.60 10.36
N GLN A 693 -4.79 3.74 11.61
CA GLN A 693 -4.26 5.01 12.11
C GLN A 693 -3.02 5.46 11.35
N SER A 694 -2.16 4.52 10.94
CA SER A 694 -0.98 4.85 10.14
C SER A 694 -1.37 5.53 8.82
N ALA A 695 -2.39 5.02 8.11
CA ALA A 695 -2.85 5.60 6.85
C ALA A 695 -3.44 7.00 7.04
N VAL A 696 -4.20 7.21 8.13
CA VAL A 696 -4.75 8.53 8.48
C VAL A 696 -3.63 9.53 8.79
N VAL A 697 -2.63 9.14 9.60
CA VAL A 697 -1.50 10.00 9.97
C VAL A 697 -0.62 10.31 8.76
N VAL A 698 -0.39 9.34 7.88
CA VAL A 698 0.34 9.54 6.63
C VAL A 698 -0.43 10.49 5.72
N ASN A 699 -1.73 10.29 5.50
CA ASN A 699 -2.52 11.20 4.67
C ASN A 699 -2.52 12.65 5.21
N GLN A 700 -2.61 12.83 6.53
CA GLN A 700 -2.54 14.15 7.16
C GLN A 700 -1.17 14.82 7.03
N SER A 701 -0.08 14.05 7.15
CA SER A 701 1.30 14.58 7.16
C SER A 701 1.89 14.77 5.76
N PHE A 702 1.52 13.91 4.81
CA PHE A 702 1.99 13.90 3.43
C PHE A 702 1.00 14.54 2.45
N HIS A 703 -0.23 14.86 2.90
CA HIS A 703 -1.31 15.41 2.06
C HIS A 703 -1.68 14.55 0.84
N ARG A 704 -1.43 13.24 0.93
CA ARG A 704 -1.65 12.24 -0.13
C ARG A 704 -1.77 10.84 0.45
N ASP A 705 -2.44 9.95 -0.26
CA ASP A 705 -2.59 8.54 0.12
C ASP A 705 -1.46 7.69 -0.48
N LEU A 706 -0.43 7.43 0.33
CA LEU A 706 0.77 6.67 -0.06
C LEU A 706 0.61 5.15 0.06
N PHE A 707 -0.39 4.65 0.79
CA PHE A 707 -0.52 3.21 1.04
C PHE A 707 -1.44 2.53 0.04
N PHE A 708 -2.38 3.28 -0.53
CA PHE A 708 -3.39 2.74 -1.44
C PHE A 708 -3.35 3.50 -2.77
N GLU A 709 -2.29 3.25 -3.53
CA GLU A 709 -2.11 3.83 -4.85
C GLU A 709 -3.29 3.47 -5.77
N SER A 710 -3.83 4.48 -6.43
CA SER A 710 -4.85 4.32 -7.46
C SER A 710 -4.17 4.32 -8.82
N PHE A 711 -4.72 3.60 -9.79
CA PHE A 711 -4.08 3.51 -11.09
C PHE A 711 -5.09 3.38 -12.22
N VAL A 712 -4.68 3.79 -13.42
CA VAL A 712 -5.40 3.56 -14.68
C VAL A 712 -4.52 2.73 -15.60
N ILE A 713 -5.03 1.58 -16.05
CA ILE A 713 -4.41 0.80 -17.11
C ILE A 713 -5.08 1.17 -18.43
N VAL A 714 -4.26 1.60 -19.38
CA VAL A 714 -4.69 2.03 -20.71
C VAL A 714 -4.16 1.06 -21.74
N LYS A 715 -5.03 0.66 -22.69
CA LYS A 715 -4.67 -0.20 -23.81
C LYS A 715 -4.61 0.61 -25.11
N PHE A 716 -3.42 0.66 -25.71
CA PHE A 716 -3.17 1.32 -26.99
C PHE A 716 -3.36 0.36 -28.18
N SER A 717 -3.66 0.94 -29.35
CA SER A 717 -3.82 0.16 -30.59
C SER A 717 -2.47 -0.33 -31.12
N GLU A 718 -1.45 0.52 -31.04
CA GLU A 718 -0.08 0.22 -31.42
C GLU A 718 0.82 0.09 -30.18
N PRO A 719 1.92 -0.68 -30.24
CA PRO A 719 2.85 -0.80 -29.12
C PRO A 719 3.55 0.55 -28.87
N VAL A 720 3.63 0.94 -27.59
CA VAL A 720 4.26 2.20 -27.15
C VAL A 720 5.78 2.16 -27.34
N ILE A 721 6.36 0.96 -27.26
CA ILE A 721 7.77 0.71 -27.59
C ILE A 721 7.84 -0.29 -28.75
N SER A 722 8.54 0.10 -29.82
CA SER A 722 8.86 -0.77 -30.95
C SER A 722 10.35 -0.68 -31.28
N ASN A 723 11.05 -1.82 -31.37
CA ASN A 723 12.49 -1.92 -31.66
C ASN A 723 13.39 -1.03 -30.79
N GLY A 724 13.01 -0.80 -29.51
CA GLY A 724 13.76 0.04 -28.59
C GLY A 724 13.57 1.55 -28.77
N THR A 725 12.65 1.96 -29.66
CA THR A 725 12.24 3.35 -29.86
C THR A 725 10.80 3.57 -29.39
N TYR A 726 10.55 4.71 -28.75
CA TYR A 726 9.22 5.09 -28.29
C TYR A 726 8.37 5.62 -29.45
N ASN A 727 7.12 5.17 -29.54
CA ASN A 727 6.16 5.73 -30.47
C ASN A 727 5.71 7.12 -30.00
N VAL A 728 6.15 8.16 -30.70
CA VAL A 728 5.90 9.57 -30.32
C VAL A 728 4.40 9.89 -30.27
N ALA A 729 3.59 9.29 -31.15
CA ALA A 729 2.14 9.53 -31.15
C ALA A 729 1.49 9.03 -29.86
N GLU A 730 1.86 7.82 -29.42
CA GLU A 730 1.32 7.21 -28.19
C GLU A 730 1.87 7.89 -26.94
N ILE A 731 3.17 8.23 -26.90
CA ILE A 731 3.76 9.01 -25.80
C ILE A 731 3.07 10.37 -25.66
N ASN A 732 2.71 11.03 -26.76
CA ASN A 732 1.95 12.29 -26.71
C ASN A 732 0.53 12.09 -26.15
N GLN A 733 -0.12 10.96 -26.42
CA GLN A 733 -1.42 10.64 -25.81
C GLN A 733 -1.27 10.35 -24.32
N ILE A 734 -0.24 9.59 -23.91
CA ILE A 734 0.09 9.32 -22.51
C ILE A 734 0.36 10.63 -21.77
N THR A 735 1.20 11.50 -22.33
CA THR A 735 1.51 12.83 -21.76
C THR A 735 0.24 13.66 -21.55
N LYS A 736 -0.68 13.65 -22.52
CA LYS A 736 -1.96 14.38 -22.39
C LYS A 736 -2.81 13.82 -21.26
N LEU A 737 -2.89 12.50 -21.13
CA LEU A 737 -3.67 11.83 -20.10
C LEU A 737 -3.06 12.06 -18.70
N GLU A 738 -1.75 11.89 -18.55
CA GLU A 738 -1.03 12.14 -17.29
C GLU A 738 -1.17 13.61 -16.85
N ASN A 739 -1.02 14.57 -17.77
CA ASN A 739 -1.24 15.99 -17.48
C ASN A 739 -2.69 16.28 -17.07
N MET A 740 -3.66 15.61 -17.69
CA MET A 740 -5.07 15.75 -17.33
C MET A 740 -5.29 15.26 -15.90
N ILE A 741 -4.85 14.04 -15.57
CA ILE A 741 -5.00 13.44 -14.23
C ILE A 741 -4.28 14.31 -13.19
N ALA A 742 -3.06 14.78 -13.47
CA ALA A 742 -2.31 15.65 -12.58
C ALA A 742 -2.97 17.01 -12.33
N GLY A 743 -3.83 17.46 -13.26
CA GLY A 743 -4.59 18.71 -13.14
C GLY A 743 -5.92 18.60 -12.39
N LEU A 744 -6.38 17.38 -12.05
CA LEU A 744 -7.68 17.19 -11.41
C LEU A 744 -7.65 17.50 -9.91
N SER A 745 -8.69 18.21 -9.43
CA SER A 745 -8.87 18.47 -8.00
C SER A 745 -9.21 17.17 -7.27
N GLY A 746 -8.22 16.58 -6.59
CA GLY A 746 -8.34 15.29 -5.90
C GLY A 746 -7.13 14.37 -6.09
N VAL A 747 -6.25 14.69 -7.05
CA VAL A 747 -4.98 14.01 -7.28
C VAL A 747 -3.85 14.83 -6.66
N ALA A 748 -3.00 14.18 -5.86
CA ALA A 748 -1.83 14.79 -5.26
C ALA A 748 -0.59 14.64 -6.15
N GLU A 749 -0.33 13.44 -6.67
CA GLU A 749 0.82 13.15 -7.52
C GLU A 749 0.46 12.09 -8.56
N VAL A 750 1.17 12.10 -9.71
CA VAL A 750 0.96 11.17 -10.83
C VAL A 750 2.30 10.57 -11.23
N TYR A 751 2.32 9.27 -11.46
CA TYR A 751 3.46 8.53 -11.95
C TYR A 751 3.12 7.75 -13.22
N GLY A 752 4.08 7.69 -14.14
CA GLY A 752 3.90 6.97 -15.39
C GLY A 752 5.02 7.24 -16.39
N PRO A 753 4.90 6.83 -17.66
CA PRO A 753 5.99 6.95 -18.63
C PRO A 753 6.50 8.37 -18.88
N THR A 754 5.70 9.43 -18.69
CA THR A 754 6.21 10.81 -18.81
C THR A 754 6.42 11.51 -17.46
N TYR A 755 5.92 10.91 -16.38
CA TYR A 755 6.12 11.29 -14.97
C TYR A 755 6.84 10.20 -14.15
N PRO A 756 8.03 9.70 -14.55
CA PRO A 756 8.63 8.52 -13.92
C PRO A 756 9.00 8.69 -12.43
N TYR A 757 9.16 9.93 -11.97
CA TYR A 757 9.46 10.30 -10.57
C TYR A 757 8.53 11.44 -10.10
N GLY A 758 7.27 11.44 -10.57
CA GLY A 758 6.28 12.45 -10.17
C GLY A 758 6.42 13.82 -10.84
N LYS A 759 7.42 13.97 -11.72
CA LYS A 759 7.67 15.18 -12.50
C LYS A 759 7.77 14.85 -13.98
N TYR A 760 7.23 15.74 -14.82
CA TYR A 760 7.39 15.65 -16.27
C TYR A 760 8.87 15.71 -16.67
N VAL A 761 9.32 14.75 -17.46
CA VAL A 761 10.71 14.70 -17.94
C VAL A 761 10.80 14.47 -19.44
N ASN A 762 11.60 15.30 -20.10
CA ASN A 762 11.96 15.13 -21.51
C ASN A 762 13.36 14.49 -21.61
N LEU A 763 13.40 13.25 -22.12
CA LEU A 763 14.63 12.46 -22.24
C LEU A 763 15.71 13.11 -23.13
N ASP A 764 15.31 13.90 -24.13
CA ASP A 764 16.25 14.52 -25.09
C ASP A 764 17.08 15.64 -24.46
N ARG A 765 16.63 16.17 -23.31
CA ARG A 765 17.28 17.25 -22.57
C ARG A 765 18.14 16.76 -21.41
N LEU A 766 18.16 15.45 -21.14
CA LEU A 766 18.91 14.87 -20.02
C LEU A 766 20.37 14.57 -20.40
N PRO A 767 21.30 14.70 -19.44
CA PRO A 767 22.65 14.17 -19.57
C PRO A 767 22.66 12.65 -19.86
N SER A 768 23.55 12.21 -20.75
CA SER A 768 23.58 10.82 -21.27
C SER A 768 23.77 9.74 -20.21
N ASN A 769 24.38 10.09 -19.07
CA ASN A 769 24.59 9.22 -17.92
C ASN A 769 23.30 8.86 -17.16
N TYR A 770 22.25 9.69 -17.24
CA TYR A 770 20.98 9.45 -16.52
C TYR A 770 19.86 8.88 -17.39
N VAL A 771 20.02 8.90 -18.72
CA VAL A 771 18.99 8.40 -19.67
C VAL A 771 18.64 6.95 -19.40
N SER A 772 19.60 6.08 -19.07
CA SER A 772 19.36 4.67 -18.78
C SER A 772 18.53 4.46 -17.50
N THR A 773 18.80 5.24 -16.45
CA THR A 773 18.04 5.22 -15.19
C THR A 773 16.59 5.62 -15.41
N TYR A 774 16.35 6.74 -16.10
CA TYR A 774 15.01 7.17 -16.46
C TYR A 774 14.30 6.15 -17.35
N ARG A 775 14.97 5.56 -18.34
CA ARG A 775 14.37 4.49 -19.18
C ARG A 775 13.96 3.27 -18.36
N SER A 776 14.76 2.87 -17.36
CA SER A 776 14.40 1.75 -16.48
C SER A 776 13.10 2.04 -15.71
N GLN A 777 12.96 3.24 -15.18
CA GLN A 777 11.76 3.67 -14.46
C GLN A 777 10.55 3.84 -15.40
N ILE A 778 10.74 4.42 -16.58
CA ILE A 778 9.67 4.53 -17.59
C ILE A 778 9.16 3.15 -18.00
N ASN A 779 10.06 2.19 -18.15
CA ASN A 779 9.70 0.83 -18.55
C ASN A 779 8.97 0.04 -17.45
N SER A 780 9.00 0.45 -16.17
CA SER A 780 8.18 -0.21 -15.14
C SER A 780 6.69 0.10 -15.29
N TYR A 781 6.36 1.23 -15.91
CA TYR A 781 4.98 1.66 -16.22
C TYR A 781 4.48 1.15 -17.57
N ILE A 782 5.31 0.42 -18.32
CA ILE A 782 4.93 -0.19 -19.59
C ILE A 782 4.88 -1.70 -19.38
N GLY A 783 3.72 -2.30 -19.64
CA GLY A 783 3.50 -3.72 -19.41
C GLY A 783 4.40 -4.61 -20.27
N LYS A 784 4.53 -5.88 -19.87
CA LYS A 784 5.20 -6.93 -20.66
C LYS A 784 4.69 -6.98 -22.11
N ASP A 785 3.41 -6.71 -22.30
CA ASP A 785 2.85 -6.34 -23.59
C ASP A 785 2.91 -4.81 -23.71
N PRO A 786 3.74 -4.25 -24.61
CA PRO A 786 4.00 -2.81 -24.73
C PRO A 786 2.79 -2.00 -25.22
N ARG A 787 1.61 -2.63 -25.41
CA ARG A 787 0.33 -1.94 -25.62
C ARG A 787 -0.36 -1.51 -24.33
N TYR A 788 -0.01 -2.10 -23.19
CA TYR A 788 -0.59 -1.75 -21.90
C TYR A 788 0.34 -0.79 -21.17
N VAL A 789 -0.21 0.34 -20.74
CA VAL A 789 0.49 1.34 -19.94
C VAL A 789 -0.28 1.55 -18.65
N MET A 790 0.45 1.62 -17.54
CA MET A 790 -0.10 1.92 -16.24
C MET A 790 0.27 3.36 -15.86
N ILE A 791 -0.74 4.13 -15.48
CA ILE A 791 -0.59 5.46 -14.90
C ILE A 791 -1.04 5.35 -13.45
N GLU A 792 -0.11 5.49 -12.53
CA GLU A 792 -0.37 5.50 -11.09
C GLU A 792 -0.62 6.94 -10.64
N PHE A 793 -1.47 7.11 -9.65
CA PHE A 793 -1.74 8.42 -9.05
C PHE A 793 -2.13 8.27 -7.59
N GLU A 794 -1.68 9.23 -6.79
CA GLU A 794 -1.98 9.32 -5.37
C GLU A 794 -3.15 10.27 -5.16
N LEU A 795 -4.13 9.85 -4.37
CA LEU A 795 -5.28 10.68 -4.03
C LEU A 795 -4.90 11.68 -2.92
N SER A 796 -5.42 12.90 -2.98
CA SER A 796 -5.21 13.89 -1.91
C SER A 796 -5.90 13.48 -0.60
N ASN A 797 -7.04 12.79 -0.71
CA ASN A 797 -7.80 12.27 0.42
C ASN A 797 -7.58 10.76 0.54
N ILE A 798 -7.72 10.24 1.76
CA ILE A 798 -7.62 8.81 2.03
C ILE A 798 -8.63 7.99 1.20
N SER A 799 -8.22 6.81 0.73
CA SER A 799 -8.92 6.01 -0.29
C SER A 799 -10.37 5.63 0.05
N TRP A 800 -10.69 5.39 1.33
CA TRP A 800 -12.05 5.06 1.75
C TRP A 800 -12.91 6.28 2.12
N SER A 801 -12.42 7.50 1.90
CA SER A 801 -13.22 8.72 2.14
C SER A 801 -14.30 8.91 1.07
N ASN A 802 -15.42 9.53 1.46
CA ASN A 802 -16.49 9.89 0.53
C ASN A 802 -15.97 10.82 -0.60
N ALA A 803 -14.96 11.65 -0.31
CA ALA A 803 -14.35 12.52 -1.30
C ALA A 803 -13.55 11.72 -2.35
N ALA A 804 -12.74 10.74 -1.92
CA ALA A 804 -12.00 9.84 -2.79
C ALA A 804 -12.94 9.00 -3.68
N THR A 805 -13.97 8.38 -3.10
CA THR A 805 -14.94 7.60 -3.88
C THR A 805 -15.70 8.48 -4.88
N SER A 806 -16.15 9.67 -4.48
CA SER A 806 -16.80 10.60 -5.42
C SER A 806 -15.89 11.06 -6.57
N PHE A 807 -14.57 11.12 -6.35
CA PHE A 807 -13.60 11.44 -7.39
C PHE A 807 -13.44 10.28 -8.36
N ILE A 808 -13.18 9.07 -7.87
CA ILE A 808 -13.01 7.87 -8.70
C ILE A 808 -14.27 7.58 -9.53
N ASN A 809 -15.47 7.84 -9.01
CA ASN A 809 -16.72 7.64 -9.75
C ASN A 809 -16.86 8.57 -10.96
N ARG A 810 -16.27 9.77 -10.89
CA ARG A 810 -16.28 10.75 -11.98
C ARG A 810 -15.14 10.55 -12.96
N LEU A 811 -14.01 10.00 -12.50
CA LEU A 811 -12.78 9.85 -13.28
C LEU A 811 -12.99 9.16 -14.67
N PRO A 812 -13.72 8.03 -14.81
CA PRO A 812 -13.97 7.44 -16.12
C PRO A 812 -14.68 8.39 -17.10
N SER A 813 -15.67 9.15 -16.62
CA SER A 813 -16.41 10.10 -17.46
C SER A 813 -15.54 11.28 -17.89
N GLU A 814 -14.64 11.74 -17.02
CA GLU A 814 -13.68 12.81 -17.33
C GLU A 814 -12.66 12.33 -18.36
N ILE A 815 -12.08 11.14 -18.20
CA ILE A 815 -11.15 10.53 -19.17
C ILE A 815 -11.82 10.37 -20.54
N SER A 816 -13.02 9.78 -20.59
CA SER A 816 -13.76 9.58 -21.86
C SER A 816 -14.10 10.91 -22.54
N SER A 817 -14.43 11.96 -21.79
CA SER A 817 -14.72 13.28 -22.34
C SER A 817 -13.49 13.96 -22.95
N TYR A 818 -12.31 13.73 -22.36
CA TYR A 818 -11.06 14.40 -22.75
C TYR A 818 -10.32 13.65 -23.89
N MET A 819 -10.31 12.32 -23.85
CA MET A 819 -9.59 11.48 -24.82
C MET A 819 -10.46 10.96 -25.97
N GLY A 820 -11.79 11.04 -25.86
CA GLY A 820 -12.74 10.44 -26.78
C GLY A 820 -12.93 8.93 -26.57
N ASN A 821 -14.02 8.36 -27.08
CA ASN A 821 -14.43 6.96 -26.85
C ASN A 821 -13.53 5.89 -27.50
N SER A 822 -12.39 6.25 -28.09
CA SER A 822 -11.50 5.33 -28.80
C SER A 822 -10.50 4.58 -27.91
N LEU A 823 -10.25 5.06 -26.69
CA LEU A 823 -9.29 4.46 -25.77
C LEU A 823 -9.98 3.54 -24.75
N THR A 824 -9.53 2.29 -24.69
CA THR A 824 -9.96 1.35 -23.66
C THR A 824 -9.08 1.52 -22.42
N PHE A 825 -9.70 1.82 -21.28
CA PHE A 825 -9.01 1.97 -20.01
C PHE A 825 -9.77 1.31 -18.87
N TYR A 826 -9.06 0.97 -17.80
CA TYR A 826 -9.62 0.39 -16.57
C TYR A 826 -9.01 1.11 -15.37
N VAL A 827 -9.87 1.55 -14.45
CA VAL A 827 -9.45 2.20 -13.20
C VAL A 827 -9.37 1.14 -12.10
N GLY A 828 -8.25 1.07 -11.41
CA GLY A 828 -7.96 0.16 -10.30
C GLY A 828 -7.56 0.89 -9.03
N GLY A 829 -7.22 0.12 -8.00
CA GLY A 829 -6.92 0.61 -6.64
C GLY A 829 -8.08 0.38 -5.66
N LEU A 830 -7.80 0.56 -4.37
CA LEU A 830 -8.75 0.27 -3.28
C LEU A 830 -10.07 1.05 -3.44
N THR A 831 -9.98 2.34 -3.73
CA THR A 831 -11.14 3.23 -3.88
C THR A 831 -12.07 2.78 -5.01
N ALA A 832 -11.51 2.37 -6.15
CA ALA A 832 -12.28 1.85 -7.28
C ALA A 832 -12.94 0.50 -6.94
N GLY A 833 -12.25 -0.34 -6.15
CA GLY A 833 -12.81 -1.57 -5.60
C GLY A 833 -14.00 -1.33 -4.68
N LEU A 834 -13.89 -0.36 -3.75
CA LEU A 834 -14.95 0.01 -2.82
C LEU A 834 -16.18 0.57 -3.55
N ASP A 835 -16.00 1.40 -4.57
CA ASP A 835 -17.11 1.90 -5.38
C ASP A 835 -17.80 0.77 -6.18
N ALA A 836 -17.00 -0.09 -6.83
CA ALA A 836 -17.54 -1.22 -7.57
C ALA A 836 -18.36 -2.14 -6.66
N ALA A 837 -17.90 -2.36 -5.43
CA ALA A 837 -18.60 -3.15 -4.43
C ALA A 837 -19.89 -2.47 -3.96
N TYR A 838 -19.88 -1.16 -3.73
CA TYR A 838 -21.06 -0.39 -3.38
C TYR A 838 -22.14 -0.49 -4.46
N SER A 839 -21.77 -0.16 -5.70
CA SER A 839 -22.67 -0.18 -6.85
C SER A 839 -23.25 -1.58 -7.11
N HIS A 840 -22.41 -2.62 -7.05
CA HIS A 840 -22.86 -4.01 -7.19
C HIS A 840 -23.82 -4.42 -6.07
N THR A 841 -23.49 -4.10 -4.82
CA THR A 841 -24.33 -4.47 -3.66
C THR A 841 -25.68 -3.76 -3.72
N LEU A 842 -25.72 -2.48 -4.08
CA LEU A 842 -26.97 -1.72 -4.20
C LEU A 842 -27.89 -2.33 -5.26
N HIS A 843 -27.39 -2.55 -6.47
CA HIS A 843 -28.16 -3.19 -7.55
C HIS A 843 -28.64 -4.60 -7.16
N THR A 844 -27.75 -5.38 -6.55
CA THR A 844 -28.09 -6.73 -6.11
C THR A 844 -29.16 -6.72 -5.03
N PHE A 845 -29.12 -5.76 -4.11
CA PHE A 845 -30.09 -5.66 -3.04
C PHE A 845 -31.50 -5.34 -3.58
N GLU A 846 -31.60 -4.42 -4.55
CA GLU A 846 -32.87 -4.08 -5.21
C GLU A 846 -33.49 -5.28 -5.95
N GLU A 847 -32.66 -6.11 -6.59
CA GLU A 847 -33.10 -7.32 -7.30
C GLU A 847 -33.44 -8.48 -6.34
N MET A 848 -32.69 -8.62 -5.25
CA MET A 848 -32.81 -9.74 -4.32
C MET A 848 -34.10 -9.70 -3.51
N ILE A 849 -34.53 -8.53 -3.02
CA ILE A 849 -35.73 -8.38 -2.17
C ILE A 849 -36.99 -9.01 -2.80
N PRO A 850 -37.41 -8.66 -4.04
CA PRO A 850 -38.62 -9.22 -4.62
C PRO A 850 -38.49 -10.73 -4.88
N ILE A 851 -37.30 -11.22 -5.24
CA ILE A 851 -37.06 -12.65 -5.49
C ILE A 851 -37.11 -13.45 -4.18
N LEU A 852 -36.51 -12.93 -3.11
CA LEU A 852 -36.60 -13.50 -1.77
C LEU A 852 -38.05 -13.54 -1.28
N ALA A 853 -38.77 -12.42 -1.36
CA ALA A 853 -40.18 -12.33 -0.99
C ALA A 853 -41.04 -13.31 -1.78
N ALA A 854 -40.82 -13.42 -3.11
CA ALA A 854 -41.53 -14.37 -3.96
C ALA A 854 -41.24 -15.84 -3.59
N SER A 855 -39.99 -16.16 -3.30
CA SER A 855 -39.58 -17.53 -2.94
C SER A 855 -40.22 -17.98 -1.63
N ILE A 856 -40.21 -17.11 -0.62
CA ILE A 856 -40.87 -17.35 0.66
C ILE A 856 -42.39 -17.42 0.49
N PHE A 857 -42.96 -16.53 -0.33
CA PHE A 857 -44.39 -16.54 -0.63
C PHE A 857 -44.83 -17.90 -1.20
N VAL A 858 -44.08 -18.46 -2.15
CA VAL A 858 -44.40 -19.76 -2.76
C VAL A 858 -44.41 -20.87 -1.70
N ILE A 859 -43.38 -20.93 -0.85
CA ILE A 859 -43.28 -21.96 0.19
C ILE A 859 -44.42 -21.84 1.19
N LEU A 860 -44.66 -20.64 1.70
CA LEU A 860 -45.73 -20.37 2.64
C LEU A 860 -47.11 -20.60 2.03
N ALA A 861 -47.32 -20.29 0.75
CA ALA A 861 -48.57 -20.55 0.05
C ALA A 861 -48.88 -22.04 -0.05
N ILE A 862 -47.87 -22.86 -0.35
CA ILE A 862 -47.98 -24.33 -0.37
C ILE A 862 -48.30 -24.84 1.04
N GLN A 863 -47.54 -24.40 2.02
CA GLN A 863 -47.60 -24.91 3.39
C GLN A 863 -48.87 -24.50 4.14
N LEU A 864 -49.23 -23.22 4.07
CA LEU A 864 -50.44 -22.69 4.72
C LEU A 864 -51.69 -23.02 3.89
N SER A 865 -51.53 -23.43 2.63
CA SER A 865 -52.64 -23.66 1.68
C SER A 865 -53.54 -22.43 1.54
N SER A 866 -52.95 -21.24 1.63
CA SER A 866 -53.63 -19.93 1.53
C SER A 866 -52.74 -18.97 0.74
N VAL A 867 -53.35 -18.09 -0.04
CA VAL A 867 -52.63 -17.10 -0.87
C VAL A 867 -52.50 -15.76 -0.14
N PHE A 868 -53.57 -15.29 0.49
CA PHE A 868 -53.58 -13.98 1.15
C PHE A 868 -52.80 -13.96 2.47
N THR A 869 -52.78 -15.08 3.19
CA THR A 869 -52.05 -15.15 4.47
C THR A 869 -50.55 -14.92 4.25
N PRO A 870 -49.84 -15.71 3.42
CA PRO A 870 -48.42 -15.49 3.15
C PRO A 870 -48.08 -14.06 2.70
N LEU A 871 -48.85 -13.50 1.77
CA LEU A 871 -48.62 -12.15 1.26
C LEU A 871 -48.65 -11.12 2.39
N ARG A 872 -49.66 -11.21 3.27
CA ARG A 872 -49.75 -10.32 4.42
C ARG A 872 -48.58 -10.52 5.38
N LEU A 873 -48.21 -11.77 5.70
CA LEU A 873 -47.11 -12.03 6.64
C LEU A 873 -45.83 -11.36 6.16
N ILE A 874 -45.50 -11.53 4.87
CA ILE A 874 -44.35 -10.87 4.26
C ILE A 874 -44.45 -9.34 4.38
N LEU A 875 -45.59 -8.74 4.04
CA LEU A 875 -45.76 -7.29 4.15
C LEU A 875 -45.64 -6.75 5.59
N MET A 876 -46.12 -7.51 6.59
CA MET A 876 -46.04 -7.12 7.99
C MET A 876 -44.60 -7.19 8.52
N VAL A 877 -43.88 -8.27 8.19
CA VAL A 877 -42.47 -8.42 8.54
C VAL A 877 -41.63 -7.38 7.81
N LEU A 878 -41.88 -7.11 6.53
CA LEU A 878 -41.20 -6.03 5.79
C LEU A 878 -41.35 -4.68 6.49
N ALA A 879 -42.56 -4.36 6.92
CA ALA A 879 -42.81 -3.12 7.65
C ALA A 879 -42.12 -3.11 9.03
N SER A 880 -42.08 -4.23 9.76
CA SER A 880 -41.35 -4.31 11.05
C SER A 880 -39.84 -4.14 10.86
N VAL A 881 -39.28 -4.74 9.81
CA VAL A 881 -37.88 -4.58 9.40
C VAL A 881 -37.56 -3.13 9.06
N ILE A 882 -38.38 -2.46 8.25
CA ILE A 882 -38.17 -1.04 7.88
C ILE A 882 -38.21 -0.14 9.13
N VAL A 883 -39.11 -0.42 10.08
CA VAL A 883 -39.16 0.32 11.36
C VAL A 883 -37.91 0.07 12.19
N GLY A 884 -37.43 -1.18 12.27
CA GLY A 884 -36.19 -1.51 12.96
C GLY A 884 -34.96 -0.83 12.33
N LEU A 885 -34.87 -0.86 11.00
CA LEU A 885 -33.84 -0.19 10.22
C LEU A 885 -33.88 1.34 10.43
N MET A 886 -35.06 1.95 10.44
CA MET A 886 -35.18 3.39 10.72
C MET A 886 -34.61 3.75 12.09
N ILE A 887 -34.89 2.96 13.13
CA ILE A 887 -34.41 3.23 14.49
C ILE A 887 -32.89 3.11 14.56
N ILE A 888 -32.31 2.04 14.00
CA ILE A 888 -30.84 1.88 14.01
C ILE A 888 -30.16 2.94 13.14
N TYR A 889 -30.74 3.32 12.01
CA TYR A 889 -30.24 4.42 11.17
C TYR A 889 -30.26 5.74 11.94
N TRP A 890 -31.33 6.00 12.68
CA TRP A 890 -31.44 7.17 13.53
C TRP A 890 -30.34 7.20 14.60
N ILE A 891 -30.10 6.08 15.27
CA ILE A 891 -29.05 5.95 16.29
C ILE A 891 -27.65 6.10 15.68
N VAL A 892 -27.32 5.36 14.62
CA VAL A 892 -25.96 5.33 14.06
C VAL A 892 -25.62 6.63 13.33
N TYR A 893 -26.49 7.07 12.42
CA TYR A 893 -26.19 8.22 11.56
C TYR A 893 -26.48 9.56 12.23
N TYR A 894 -27.62 9.71 12.91
CA TYR A 894 -28.02 11.01 13.47
C TYR A 894 -27.54 11.23 14.89
N VAL A 895 -27.39 10.18 15.72
CA VAL A 895 -26.92 10.31 17.11
C VAL A 895 -25.41 10.12 17.22
N TYR A 896 -24.85 9.05 16.62
CA TYR A 896 -23.42 8.76 16.70
C TYR A 896 -22.58 9.38 15.58
N HIS A 897 -23.20 9.93 14.54
CA HIS A 897 -22.51 10.51 13.38
C HIS A 897 -21.59 9.51 12.64
N LEU A 898 -21.96 8.24 12.66
CA LEU A 898 -21.22 7.16 12.02
C LEU A 898 -21.85 6.82 10.66
N PRO A 899 -21.03 6.44 9.66
CA PRO A 899 -21.54 6.04 8.35
C PRO A 899 -22.28 4.70 8.44
N ILE A 900 -23.32 4.53 7.64
CA ILE A 900 -24.06 3.26 7.55
C ILE A 900 -23.54 2.46 6.36
N ILE A 901 -23.01 1.26 6.59
CA ILE A 901 -22.59 0.39 5.48
C ILE A 901 -23.82 -0.22 4.81
N ILE A 902 -23.80 -0.28 3.48
CA ILE A 902 -24.86 -0.90 2.68
C ILE A 902 -25.11 -2.39 2.97
N PHE A 903 -24.12 -3.11 3.49
CA PHE A 903 -24.25 -4.50 3.90
C PHE A 903 -25.16 -4.70 5.11
N MET A 904 -25.17 -3.76 6.07
CA MET A 904 -25.98 -3.87 7.28
C MET A 904 -27.48 -3.99 6.98
N PRO A 905 -28.12 -3.07 6.23
CA PRO A 905 -29.55 -3.18 5.93
C PRO A 905 -29.86 -4.41 5.10
N MET A 906 -28.97 -4.80 4.19
CA MET A 906 -29.14 -5.99 3.37
C MET A 906 -29.19 -7.25 4.23
N PHE A 907 -28.20 -7.47 5.08
CA PHE A 907 -28.16 -8.64 5.96
C PHE A 907 -29.32 -8.63 6.95
N THR A 908 -29.57 -7.48 7.58
CA THR A 908 -30.69 -7.28 8.51
C THR A 908 -32.02 -7.64 7.85
N PHE A 909 -32.24 -7.20 6.62
CA PHE A 909 -33.45 -7.48 5.87
C PHE A 909 -33.58 -8.97 5.55
N VAL A 910 -32.54 -9.61 5.00
CA VAL A 910 -32.58 -11.03 4.65
C VAL A 910 -32.83 -11.89 5.89
N THR A 911 -32.09 -11.64 6.98
CA THR A 911 -32.19 -12.42 8.20
C THR A 911 -33.50 -12.18 8.95
N LEU A 912 -33.99 -10.95 9.05
CA LEU A 912 -35.26 -10.70 9.74
C LEU A 912 -36.46 -11.15 8.91
N LEU A 913 -36.39 -11.03 7.58
CA LEU A 913 -37.44 -11.57 6.73
C LEU A 913 -37.47 -13.10 6.83
N ALA A 914 -36.30 -13.74 6.95
CA ALA A 914 -36.19 -15.16 7.23
C ALA A 914 -36.77 -15.54 8.60
N VAL A 915 -36.30 -14.92 9.68
CA VAL A 915 -36.59 -15.33 11.07
C VAL A 915 -37.92 -14.77 11.60
N GLY A 916 -38.30 -13.55 11.21
CA GLY A 916 -39.51 -12.87 11.70
C GLY A 916 -40.80 -13.55 11.27
N LEU A 917 -40.80 -14.30 10.16
CA LEU A 917 -41.97 -15.06 9.73
C LEU A 917 -42.36 -16.19 10.70
N ASP A 918 -41.41 -16.68 11.50
CA ASP A 918 -41.59 -17.86 12.34
C ASP A 918 -42.69 -17.66 13.40
N TYR A 919 -42.72 -16.48 14.03
CA TYR A 919 -43.68 -16.15 15.08
C TYR A 919 -45.10 -15.99 14.55
N ASP A 920 -45.21 -15.42 13.34
CA ASP A 920 -46.47 -15.30 12.63
C ASP A 920 -47.03 -16.67 12.23
N ILE A 921 -46.16 -17.59 11.80
CA ILE A 921 -46.55 -18.98 11.51
C ILE A 921 -47.06 -19.67 12.80
N PHE A 922 -46.42 -19.48 13.96
CA PHE A 922 -46.89 -20.05 15.22
C PHE A 922 -48.26 -19.52 15.64
N MET A 923 -48.52 -18.23 15.42
CA MET A 923 -49.82 -17.65 15.68
C MET A 923 -50.90 -18.20 14.73
N ILE A 924 -50.60 -18.27 13.43
CA ILE A 924 -51.57 -18.68 12.41
C ILE A 924 -51.90 -20.17 12.51
N THR A 925 -50.91 -21.01 12.79
CA THR A 925 -51.10 -22.46 12.96
C THR A 925 -51.98 -22.74 14.17
N ARG A 926 -51.78 -22.01 15.28
CA ARG A 926 -52.64 -22.14 16.47
C ARG A 926 -54.05 -21.60 16.25
N ALA A 927 -54.18 -20.46 15.58
CA ALA A 927 -55.49 -19.93 15.19
C ALA A 927 -56.22 -20.92 14.26
N ARG A 928 -55.52 -21.49 13.29
CA ARG A 928 -56.05 -22.52 12.37
C ARG A 928 -56.52 -23.76 13.13
N GLU A 929 -55.74 -24.23 14.11
CA GLU A 929 -56.12 -25.35 14.98
C GLU A 929 -57.43 -25.06 15.75
N GLY A 930 -57.57 -23.83 16.27
CA GLY A 930 -58.81 -23.39 16.94
C GLY A 930 -60.02 -23.43 16.01
N VAL A 931 -59.89 -22.89 14.79
CA VAL A 931 -60.97 -22.92 13.79
C VAL A 931 -61.31 -24.36 13.36
N MET A 932 -60.31 -25.23 13.20
CA MET A 932 -60.52 -26.65 12.91
C MET A 932 -61.30 -27.37 14.01
N LYS A 933 -61.08 -26.98 15.28
CA LYS A 933 -61.81 -27.47 16.47
C LYS A 933 -63.17 -26.81 16.67
N GLY A 934 -63.63 -25.98 15.74
CA GLY A 934 -64.96 -25.37 15.74
C GLY A 934 -65.06 -23.98 16.34
N MET A 935 -63.95 -23.34 16.76
CA MET A 935 -63.96 -21.95 17.24
C MET A 935 -64.32 -20.95 16.12
N THR A 936 -64.84 -19.78 16.48
CA THR A 936 -64.98 -18.66 15.53
C THR A 936 -63.59 -18.09 15.20
N ASP A 937 -63.44 -17.38 14.06
CA ASP A 937 -62.16 -16.76 13.69
C ASP A 937 -61.66 -15.81 14.80
N GLU A 938 -62.55 -15.00 15.39
CA GLU A 938 -62.18 -14.04 16.44
C GLU A 938 -61.76 -14.73 17.74
N ASP A 939 -62.48 -15.78 18.16
CA ASP A 939 -62.13 -16.58 19.34
C ASP A 939 -60.83 -17.36 19.14
N ALA A 940 -60.60 -17.88 17.93
CA ALA A 940 -59.40 -18.62 17.60
C ALA A 940 -58.15 -17.72 17.60
N ILE A 941 -58.25 -16.50 17.05
CA ILE A 941 -57.17 -15.50 17.06
C ILE A 941 -56.86 -15.05 18.49
N THR A 942 -57.89 -14.70 19.27
CA THR A 942 -57.70 -14.24 20.66
C THR A 942 -57.13 -15.34 21.57
N THR A 943 -57.59 -16.58 21.38
CA THR A 943 -57.03 -17.75 22.08
C THR A 943 -55.57 -17.99 21.69
N SER A 944 -55.21 -17.81 20.41
CA SER A 944 -53.83 -17.92 19.94
C SER A 944 -52.92 -16.90 20.65
N ILE A 945 -53.33 -15.63 20.75
CA ILE A 945 -52.58 -14.59 21.48
C ILE A 945 -52.41 -14.95 22.95
N LYS A 946 -53.49 -15.36 23.62
CA LYS A 946 -53.49 -15.68 25.06
C LYS A 946 -52.53 -16.83 25.39
N GLU A 947 -52.54 -17.89 24.57
CA GLU A 947 -51.80 -19.10 24.86
C GLU A 947 -50.34 -19.06 24.38
N ASN A 948 -50.07 -18.43 23.23
CA ASN A 948 -48.73 -18.40 22.64
C ASN A 948 -47.95 -17.12 22.98
N GLY A 949 -48.61 -16.04 23.41
CA GLY A 949 -47.95 -14.75 23.58
C GLY A 949 -46.83 -14.73 24.60
N GLY A 950 -46.98 -15.42 25.74
CA GLY A 950 -45.89 -15.53 26.72
C GLY A 950 -44.68 -16.31 26.20
N ILE A 951 -44.91 -17.32 25.33
CA ILE A 951 -43.84 -18.10 24.71
C ILE A 951 -43.12 -17.23 23.68
N ILE A 952 -43.85 -16.53 22.82
CA ILE A 952 -43.28 -15.72 21.73
C ILE A 952 -42.51 -14.52 22.26
N VAL A 953 -43.00 -13.83 23.30
CA VAL A 953 -42.22 -12.78 23.98
C VAL A 953 -40.90 -13.32 24.52
N THR A 954 -40.87 -14.55 25.02
CA THR A 954 -39.63 -15.17 25.52
C THR A 954 -38.68 -15.51 24.38
N LEU A 955 -39.19 -16.08 23.29
CA LEU A 955 -38.42 -16.38 22.08
C LEU A 955 -37.81 -15.11 21.49
N GLY A 956 -38.61 -14.06 21.26
CA GLY A 956 -38.08 -12.81 20.73
C GLY A 956 -37.17 -12.06 21.70
N SER A 957 -37.37 -12.19 23.03
CA SER A 957 -36.38 -11.69 24.01
C SER A 957 -35.05 -12.42 23.89
N LEU A 958 -35.09 -13.72 23.62
CA LEU A 958 -33.90 -14.53 23.43
C LEU A 958 -33.18 -14.10 22.15
N LEU A 959 -33.89 -14.02 21.02
CA LEU A 959 -33.29 -13.53 19.77
C LEU A 959 -32.76 -12.10 19.87
N PHE A 960 -33.50 -11.20 20.54
CA PHE A 960 -33.04 -9.83 20.81
C PHE A 960 -31.70 -9.84 21.56
N VAL A 961 -31.57 -10.70 22.56
CA VAL A 961 -30.32 -10.83 23.33
C VAL A 961 -29.22 -11.50 22.52
N THR A 962 -29.51 -12.52 21.72
CA THR A 962 -28.46 -13.21 20.94
C THR A 962 -27.92 -12.30 19.85
N PHE A 963 -28.78 -11.61 19.10
CA PHE A 963 -28.31 -10.61 18.13
C PHE A 963 -27.74 -9.37 18.81
N GLY A 964 -28.34 -8.93 19.93
CA GLY A 964 -27.84 -7.79 20.70
C GLY A 964 -26.47 -8.05 21.33
N SER A 965 -26.10 -9.31 21.56
CA SER A 965 -24.76 -9.66 22.07
C SER A 965 -23.64 -9.27 21.10
N LEU A 966 -23.93 -9.19 19.80
CA LEU A 966 -22.99 -8.72 18.77
C LEU A 966 -22.60 -7.24 18.93
N TYR A 967 -23.45 -6.46 19.60
CA TYR A 967 -23.12 -5.07 19.95
C TYR A 967 -21.92 -4.98 20.90
N PHE A 968 -21.54 -6.06 21.57
CA PHE A 968 -20.36 -6.14 22.44
C PHE A 968 -19.16 -6.82 21.76
N SER A 969 -19.16 -6.90 20.42
CA SER A 969 -18.05 -7.47 19.66
C SER A 969 -16.88 -6.51 19.48
N ASP A 970 -17.03 -5.23 19.83
CA ASP A 970 -16.06 -4.14 19.58
C ASP A 970 -15.77 -3.88 18.09
N LEU A 971 -16.30 -4.71 17.17
CA LEU A 971 -16.21 -4.55 15.73
C LEU A 971 -17.47 -3.86 15.21
N GLN A 972 -17.36 -2.58 14.88
CA GLN A 972 -18.53 -1.76 14.56
C GLN A 972 -19.35 -2.32 13.38
N LEU A 973 -18.72 -2.94 12.38
CA LEU A 973 -19.43 -3.67 11.31
C LEU A 973 -20.42 -4.72 11.87
N ILE A 974 -19.98 -5.52 12.85
CA ILE A 974 -20.78 -6.57 13.47
C ILE A 974 -21.77 -5.97 14.48
N GLU A 975 -21.40 -4.89 15.16
CA GLU A 975 -22.31 -4.16 16.07
C GLU A 975 -23.50 -3.55 15.32
N GLU A 976 -23.28 -2.97 14.14
CA GLU A 976 -24.34 -2.42 13.29
C GLU A 976 -25.31 -3.50 12.82
N ILE A 977 -24.78 -4.64 12.34
CA ILE A 977 -25.59 -5.79 11.94
C ILE A 977 -26.37 -6.35 13.14
N GLY A 978 -25.68 -6.59 14.26
CA GLY A 978 -26.27 -7.09 15.49
C GLY A 978 -27.35 -6.19 16.06
N GLY A 979 -27.09 -4.88 16.11
CA GLY A 979 -28.02 -3.87 16.55
C GLY A 979 -29.26 -3.79 15.64
N GLY A 980 -29.06 -3.81 14.32
CA GLY A 980 -30.14 -3.83 13.33
C GLY A 980 -31.05 -5.05 13.50
N LEU A 981 -30.45 -6.24 13.63
CA LEU A 981 -31.18 -7.50 13.89
C LEU A 981 -31.90 -7.48 15.23
N ALA A 982 -31.23 -7.07 16.30
CA ALA A 982 -31.81 -7.03 17.64
C ALA A 982 -33.04 -6.10 17.69
N ILE A 983 -32.89 -4.86 17.21
CA ILE A 983 -33.99 -3.90 17.20
C ILE A 983 -35.12 -4.40 16.30
N GLY A 984 -34.80 -4.93 15.11
CA GLY A 984 -35.81 -5.48 14.22
C GLY A 984 -36.62 -6.62 14.85
N VAL A 985 -35.95 -7.58 15.50
CA VAL A 985 -36.61 -8.66 16.26
C VAL A 985 -37.47 -8.09 17.39
N LEU A 986 -36.99 -7.06 18.11
CA LEU A 986 -37.72 -6.44 19.20
C LEU A 986 -39.02 -5.81 18.69
N ILE A 987 -38.95 -5.04 17.59
CA ILE A 987 -40.13 -4.45 16.97
C ILE A 987 -41.10 -5.54 16.50
N ASP A 988 -40.59 -6.58 15.86
CA ASP A 988 -41.42 -7.66 15.35
C ASP A 988 -42.16 -8.41 16.48
N THR A 989 -41.43 -8.76 17.55
CA THR A 989 -41.97 -9.56 18.66
C THR A 989 -42.90 -8.76 19.58
N PHE A 990 -42.54 -7.51 19.92
CA PHE A 990 -43.24 -6.74 20.96
C PHE A 990 -44.30 -5.80 20.41
N LEU A 991 -44.19 -5.39 19.13
CA LEU A 991 -45.14 -4.48 18.50
C LEU A 991 -45.94 -5.18 17.39
N SER A 992 -45.27 -5.79 16.41
CA SER A 992 -45.95 -6.35 15.24
C SER A 992 -46.81 -7.55 15.57
N TRP A 993 -46.22 -8.54 16.22
CA TRP A 993 -46.88 -9.80 16.53
C TRP A 993 -48.12 -9.67 17.44
N PRO A 994 -48.07 -8.97 18.60
CA PRO A 994 -49.22 -8.93 19.51
C PRO A 994 -50.29 -7.92 19.09
N PHE A 995 -49.96 -6.90 18.28
CA PHE A 995 -50.90 -5.83 17.91
C PHE A 995 -51.24 -5.82 16.43
N PHE A 996 -50.26 -5.66 15.55
CA PHE A 996 -50.48 -5.39 14.13
C PHE A 996 -51.01 -6.60 13.38
N VAL A 997 -50.38 -7.77 13.57
CA VAL A 997 -50.76 -9.02 12.91
C VAL A 997 -52.20 -9.44 13.24
N PRO A 998 -52.61 -9.56 14.53
CA PRO A 998 -53.99 -9.87 14.87
C PRO A 998 -55.00 -8.80 14.45
N ALA A 999 -54.64 -7.51 14.48
CA ALA A 999 -55.53 -6.45 14.02
C ALA A 999 -55.92 -6.66 12.54
N VAL A 1000 -54.95 -7.02 11.69
CA VAL A 1000 -55.20 -7.30 10.27
C VAL A 1000 -55.99 -8.60 10.11
N MET A 1001 -55.64 -9.65 10.85
CA MET A 1001 -56.38 -10.93 10.83
C MET A 1001 -57.86 -10.74 11.17
N LEU A 1002 -58.17 -9.96 12.20
CA LEU A 1002 -59.54 -9.68 12.64
C LEU A 1002 -60.33 -8.83 11.63
N LEU A 1003 -59.66 -8.07 10.77
CA LEU A 1003 -60.28 -7.31 9.69
C LEU A 1003 -60.54 -8.17 8.45
N MET A 1004 -59.62 -9.07 8.11
CA MET A 1004 -59.70 -9.93 6.92
C MET A 1004 -60.71 -11.08 7.07
N LYS A 1005 -61.00 -11.57 8.29
CA LYS A 1005 -61.98 -12.64 8.55
C LYS A 1005 -61.82 -13.84 7.59
N LYS A 1006 -62.84 -14.14 6.77
CA LYS A 1006 -62.86 -15.27 5.82
C LYS A 1006 -61.72 -15.25 4.78
N TRP A 1007 -61.18 -14.08 4.47
CA TRP A 1007 -60.07 -13.93 3.51
C TRP A 1007 -58.75 -14.49 4.02
N ASN A 1008 -58.59 -14.66 5.34
CA ASN A 1008 -57.39 -15.28 5.92
C ASN A 1008 -57.15 -16.69 5.38
N TRP A 1009 -58.21 -17.42 5.05
CA TRP A 1009 -58.09 -18.85 4.72
C TRP A 1009 -58.17 -19.11 3.21
N TRP A 1010 -58.52 -18.11 2.41
CA TRP A 1010 -58.74 -18.28 0.97
C TRP A 1010 -57.46 -18.71 0.23
N PRO A 1011 -57.54 -19.65 -0.74
CA PRO A 1011 -58.74 -20.31 -1.29
C PRO A 1011 -59.20 -21.57 -0.53
N SER A 1012 -58.45 -22.04 0.47
CA SER A 1012 -58.80 -23.23 1.24
C SER A 1012 -59.99 -22.98 2.16
N ARG A 1013 -61.01 -23.85 2.11
CA ARG A 1013 -62.06 -23.90 3.13
C ARG A 1013 -61.57 -24.83 4.24
N ILE A 1014 -61.30 -24.31 5.44
CA ILE A 1014 -60.93 -25.14 6.59
C ILE A 1014 -62.04 -26.15 6.85
N ARG A 1015 -61.75 -27.44 6.65
CA ARG A 1015 -62.65 -28.54 6.97
C ARG A 1015 -62.64 -28.71 8.50
N LYS A 1016 -63.78 -28.48 9.15
CA LYS A 1016 -63.93 -28.71 10.60
C LYS A 1016 -63.74 -30.20 10.89
N ILE A 1017 -62.96 -30.52 11.93
CA ILE A 1017 -62.61 -31.89 12.36
C ILE A 1017 -63.56 -32.32 13.47
#